data_AF-A0A9P6HJJ1-F1
#
_entry.id   AF-A0A9P6HJJ1-F1
#
_cell.length_a   1.000
_cell.length_b   1.000
_cell.length_c   1.000
_cell.angle_alpha   90.00
_cell.angle_beta   90.00
_cell.angle_gamma   90.00
#
_symmetry.space_group_name_H-M   'P 1'
#
loop_
_entity.id
_entity.type
_entity.pdbx_description
1 polymer ?
#
loop_
_entity_poly.entity_id
_entity_poly.type
_entity_poly.pdbx_seq_one_letter_code
_entity_poly.pdbx_strand_id
1 'polypeptide(L)'
;MVKSVVSQSSTEWDFGTPIPFEGLEDLESFEDQAPTDDRQTPQSFASTQTVIDTPADLSPGRSILMKRKRSNSASECSRDVRRLVAGSNGDSLPHYLTVSEGWKSFLQRGYSWGVLWELVRINQLDPSLAITPKICRDLLGKSVDVGPHVRAILLETKSAEDPISNLEKAELDAQSPWKHLDFEESPLGYPSSGPLGYGGQVEFIVRVTESLQLLQQSPQRCPSTRFGRRFGSASFLKLTFSKEAQEKLRKQPDGLLNYVQQPIIIAGKVFRGYSTRDSNVFYVQTNEVSADTERVKGWLTRDPFLSAVSFLDFINWHNPLEHNKNQSMSKWTSRFQLGQSTSIPGVVLNPENIYHIKDEVSPSFTGQGKAPSAKIMTDGCGFANLATLRSIKEVLELDSIPTAVQCRVAGAKGLLLLHPNEANNMLSTPEIYLRDSQRKILYPELHDTAHLTVDVLRTSHLTTPARLSYETIINLAENGVPPNIFFGLLQLGVEVVLDGLFSWPEDPLPLSVMSHDSMLKLHSSVNRAGAVSGAKLARRDIAYARAKGYIWDHKQEEGDENTEPLEDLPRSTAWWPDYTSGQPSSLEETVLVLIEAGFHPLTEWILQEKLRQVINTALNRFSVSKPKIPIAESCSAFVVPDPLGILKEGEIQVRSSFSIKSAPGGESPVILGEVLVTRHPCKVPTDVQKVRAVDYPELRAYTDVIVFPIEGSCSLASFLGGGDYDGDKVEVFWNEDFVKTFIPPDQSSALDPPDLSGSFTQSTVTVSEFLDEISGKPEMEQIHAVQRHLLSPLSRDEHLLGVYNELWLMSMYHHGYGHEETKSLAYKFTTILDGPKTGLKILDTVLKSDRERYQWHLRPAWTMEDKTQAQSNSKNLVPIPRGKSLGPFIMDILGEQLHQVVGAAKRKVEMTLRGLRPPPPDPALLAPHLFQIEALRKYESEAAEDQECKIYADMLRRELKALRTHVDDVHAKWTRATGKTFTDLPIETRQDKLRALSKEFARDPPLEVRIGYIALKTRRERMDFKASYAYDRHPRQRFPWDVAMTTLCELKAASTPGVSRYVVQYMHDPMRVVDHGKRR
;
A
#
# COMPACT_ATOMS: atom_id res chain seq x y z
N MET A 1 -4.41 -35.35 17.24
CA MET A 1 -3.80 -36.49 17.97
C MET A 1 -2.32 -36.19 18.10
N VAL A 2 -1.74 -36.21 19.31
CA VAL A 2 -0.29 -36.05 19.53
C VAL A 2 0.13 -36.98 20.66
N LYS A 3 0.85 -38.06 20.34
CA LYS A 3 1.66 -38.87 21.27
C LYS A 3 2.71 -39.65 20.48
N SER A 4 3.91 -39.77 21.04
CA SER A 4 5.13 -40.36 20.46
C SER A 4 5.68 -39.59 19.24
N VAL A 5 7.00 -39.47 19.03
CA VAL A 5 8.15 -40.15 19.65
C VAL A 5 9.19 -39.12 20.13
N VAL A 6 9.79 -39.35 21.30
CA VAL A 6 11.09 -38.81 21.69
C VAL A 6 11.94 -39.97 22.20
N SER A 7 12.95 -40.37 21.43
CA SER A 7 14.07 -41.17 21.92
C SER A 7 15.23 -41.16 20.91
N GLN A 8 16.32 -40.51 21.32
CA GLN A 8 17.73 -40.90 21.09
C GLN A 8 18.18 -41.39 19.70
N SER A 9 19.07 -40.63 19.07
CA SER A 9 20.43 -41.12 18.77
C SER A 9 21.38 -39.97 18.45
N SER A 10 22.47 -39.87 19.21
CA SER A 10 23.63 -39.04 18.89
C SER A 10 24.58 -39.81 17.95
N THR A 11 24.94 -39.23 16.81
CA THR A 11 26.15 -39.61 16.04
C THR A 11 26.59 -38.44 15.16
N GLU A 12 27.90 -38.31 14.99
CA GLU A 12 28.55 -37.29 14.18
C GLU A 12 28.22 -37.44 12.70
N TRP A 13 28.27 -36.34 11.95
CA TRP A 13 28.26 -36.36 10.48
C TRP A 13 29.66 -36.01 9.97
N ASP A 14 30.33 -37.03 9.45
CA ASP A 14 31.70 -36.98 8.95
C ASP A 14 31.76 -36.44 7.51
N PHE A 15 32.89 -35.84 7.13
CA PHE A 15 33.08 -35.22 5.81
C PHE A 15 33.48 -36.26 4.75
N GLY A 16 32.51 -36.77 3.99
CA GLY A 16 32.77 -37.64 2.83
C GLY A 16 33.30 -36.89 1.61
N THR A 17 34.55 -37.17 1.21
CA THR A 17 35.17 -36.67 -0.04
C THR A 17 35.15 -37.79 -1.13
N PRO A 18 35.71 -37.56 -2.34
CA PRO A 18 34.98 -37.47 -3.61
C PRO A 18 34.85 -38.79 -4.40
N ILE A 19 34.08 -38.76 -5.49
CA ILE A 19 34.13 -39.78 -6.56
C ILE A 19 34.40 -39.08 -7.91
N PRO A 20 35.35 -39.56 -8.73
CA PRO A 20 35.84 -38.84 -9.91
C PRO A 20 35.12 -39.21 -11.21
N PHE A 21 35.34 -38.41 -12.25
CA PHE A 21 35.16 -38.80 -13.65
C PHE A 21 36.51 -38.67 -14.38
N GLU A 22 37.07 -39.82 -14.78
CA GLU A 22 38.14 -39.93 -15.77
C GLU A 22 37.54 -40.48 -17.08
N GLY A 23 38.14 -40.16 -18.23
CA GLY A 23 37.91 -40.92 -19.47
C GLY A 23 38.02 -40.15 -20.78
N LEU A 24 39.24 -40.17 -21.37
CA LEU A 24 39.57 -40.03 -22.81
C LEU A 24 39.34 -38.63 -23.42
N GLU A 25 40.35 -37.85 -23.84
CA GLU A 25 41.44 -38.11 -24.82
C GLU A 25 40.90 -38.46 -26.22
N ASP A 26 41.06 -37.56 -27.21
CA ASP A 26 42.15 -37.67 -28.20
C ASP A 26 42.23 -36.52 -29.26
N LEU A 27 43.44 -36.34 -29.82
CA LEU A 27 43.81 -35.81 -31.16
C LEU A 27 43.64 -34.31 -31.58
N GLU A 28 44.74 -33.57 -31.36
CA GLU A 28 45.64 -32.93 -32.36
C GLU A 28 45.18 -32.09 -33.60
N SER A 29 45.87 -30.93 -33.75
CA SER A 29 46.52 -30.37 -34.98
C SER A 29 45.86 -29.27 -35.84
N PHE A 30 46.75 -28.56 -36.57
CA PHE A 30 46.61 -27.41 -37.49
C PHE A 30 46.34 -26.03 -36.85
N GLU A 31 47.32 -25.14 -36.66
CA GLU A 31 48.29 -24.46 -37.57
C GLU A 31 47.80 -23.11 -38.14
N ASP A 32 48.64 -22.09 -37.90
CA ASP A 32 48.84 -20.79 -38.56
C ASP A 32 47.90 -20.31 -39.69
N GLN A 33 47.51 -19.04 -39.64
CA GLN A 33 48.30 -17.96 -40.28
C GLN A 33 47.73 -16.56 -40.01
N ALA A 34 48.62 -15.60 -39.78
CA ALA A 34 48.34 -14.17 -39.83
C ALA A 34 49.17 -13.50 -40.94
N PRO A 35 48.69 -12.40 -41.55
CA PRO A 35 49.53 -11.38 -42.16
C PRO A 35 49.45 -10.09 -41.32
N THR A 36 50.48 -9.73 -40.55
CA THR A 36 51.63 -8.88 -40.93
C THR A 36 51.35 -7.38 -41.00
N ASP A 37 52.10 -6.67 -40.17
CA ASP A 37 52.23 -5.22 -39.97
C ASP A 37 52.99 -4.51 -41.12
N ASP A 38 52.73 -3.21 -41.35
CA ASP A 38 53.79 -2.17 -41.42
C ASP A 38 53.26 -0.76 -41.85
N ARG A 39 53.46 0.22 -40.95
CA ARG A 39 53.99 1.61 -41.17
C ARG A 39 53.30 2.58 -42.17
N GLN A 40 53.04 3.83 -41.72
CA GLN A 40 53.97 4.98 -41.86
C GLN A 40 53.38 6.32 -41.36
N THR A 41 54.13 7.04 -40.52
CA THR A 41 54.01 8.49 -40.20
C THR A 41 54.94 9.32 -41.11
N PRO A 42 54.66 10.61 -41.45
CA PRO A 42 55.05 11.79 -40.62
C PRO A 42 53.99 12.95 -40.64
N GLN A 43 53.78 13.77 -39.59
CA GLN A 43 54.60 14.83 -38.94
C GLN A 43 54.72 16.20 -39.65
N SER A 44 54.50 17.29 -38.88
CA SER A 44 54.83 18.73 -39.13
C SER A 44 54.00 19.48 -40.20
N PHE A 45 53.72 20.81 -40.14
CA PHE A 45 54.39 21.97 -39.51
C PHE A 45 53.39 23.00 -38.88
N ALA A 46 53.92 24.05 -38.22
CA ALA A 46 53.13 25.10 -37.52
C ALA A 46 53.52 26.55 -37.93
N SER A 47 52.83 27.55 -37.35
CA SER A 47 52.96 29.03 -37.52
C SER A 47 52.29 29.61 -38.79
N THR A 48 51.76 30.86 -38.82
CA THR A 48 52.16 32.07 -38.07
C THR A 48 51.00 33.05 -37.73
N GLN A 49 51.26 33.90 -36.73
CA GLN A 49 50.57 35.08 -36.19
C GLN A 49 49.70 35.96 -37.12
N THR A 50 48.63 36.57 -36.56
CA THR A 50 48.25 38.02 -36.58
C THR A 50 46.80 38.23 -36.04
N VAL A 51 46.32 39.38 -35.51
CA VAL A 51 46.95 40.50 -34.74
C VAL A 51 45.85 41.27 -33.94
N ILE A 52 46.23 41.81 -32.76
CA ILE A 52 45.74 42.99 -31.97
C ILE A 52 44.41 43.68 -32.37
N ASP A 53 43.45 43.86 -31.43
CA ASP A 53 43.11 45.20 -30.89
C ASP A 53 42.18 45.24 -29.66
N THR A 54 42.40 46.24 -28.79
CA THR A 54 41.55 46.68 -27.68
C THR A 54 41.81 48.15 -27.40
N PRO A 55 40.79 48.93 -26.99
CA PRO A 55 41.05 49.99 -26.00
C PRO A 55 40.19 49.85 -24.74
N ALA A 56 40.78 50.24 -23.61
CA ALA A 56 40.12 50.38 -22.31
C ALA A 56 39.54 51.81 -22.14
N ASP A 57 38.78 52.05 -21.06
CA ASP A 57 39.13 53.21 -20.22
C ASP A 57 38.68 53.12 -18.74
N LEU A 58 39.27 54.02 -17.95
CA LEU A 58 39.59 54.03 -16.52
C LEU A 58 38.45 54.24 -15.48
N SER A 59 38.80 53.82 -14.25
CA SER A 59 38.25 54.13 -12.89
C SER A 59 38.36 55.63 -12.48
N PRO A 60 38.08 56.14 -11.22
CA PRO A 60 37.87 55.45 -9.91
C PRO A 60 36.88 56.10 -8.88
N GLY A 61 36.73 55.51 -7.66
CA GLY A 61 36.57 56.33 -6.43
C GLY A 61 35.69 55.86 -5.22
N ARG A 62 36.33 55.39 -4.14
CA ARG A 62 36.00 55.52 -2.69
C ARG A 62 34.67 55.00 -2.04
N SER A 63 34.83 53.91 -1.28
CA SER A 63 34.50 53.70 0.16
C SER A 63 33.34 54.45 0.87
N ILE A 64 32.47 53.71 1.59
CA ILE A 64 32.13 53.91 3.02
C ILE A 64 31.41 52.68 3.62
N LEU A 65 31.44 52.55 4.96
CA LEU A 65 31.03 51.39 5.77
C LEU A 65 29.56 51.43 6.26
N MET A 66 29.06 50.26 6.71
CA MET A 66 27.94 50.01 7.67
C MET A 66 26.45 49.88 7.21
N LYS A 67 26.01 48.60 7.20
CA LYS A 67 24.82 48.01 7.90
C LYS A 67 23.37 48.54 7.71
N ARG A 68 22.49 47.55 7.43
CA ARG A 68 21.02 47.41 7.70
C ARG A 68 20.01 48.16 6.81
N LYS A 69 19.29 47.40 5.97
CA LYS A 69 17.93 46.88 6.26
C LYS A 69 17.45 45.91 5.16
N ARG A 70 16.49 45.02 5.50
CA ARG A 70 15.73 44.19 4.54
C ARG A 70 14.71 45.07 3.80
N SER A 71 14.57 44.89 2.49
CA SER A 71 13.40 45.33 1.71
C SER A 71 13.09 44.30 0.61
N ASN A 72 11.81 44.05 0.35
CA ASN A 72 11.31 42.94 -0.47
C ASN A 72 11.58 43.14 -1.97
N SER A 73 12.04 42.10 -2.69
CA SER A 73 11.95 41.99 -4.16
C SER A 73 10.88 40.97 -4.58
N ALA A 74 9.61 41.30 -4.37
CA ALA A 74 8.46 40.50 -4.84
C ALA A 74 8.27 40.51 -6.39
N SER A 75 9.28 40.98 -7.14
CA SER A 75 9.23 41.20 -8.59
C SER A 75 10.12 40.26 -9.41
N GLU A 76 11.06 39.53 -8.79
CA GLU A 76 12.00 38.65 -9.51
C GLU A 76 11.40 37.26 -9.77
N CYS A 77 10.69 36.68 -8.79
CA CYS A 77 10.04 35.36 -8.90
C CYS A 77 9.06 35.23 -10.10
N SER A 78 8.51 36.35 -10.60
CA SER A 78 7.62 36.39 -11.77
C SER A 78 8.34 36.19 -13.11
N ARG A 79 9.64 36.49 -13.20
CA ARG A 79 10.40 36.42 -14.46
C ARG A 79 10.94 35.02 -14.76
N ASP A 80 11.36 34.27 -13.75
CA ASP A 80 11.93 32.93 -13.98
C ASP A 80 10.86 31.89 -14.34
N VAL A 81 9.67 31.96 -13.72
CA VAL A 81 8.51 31.14 -14.11
C VAL A 81 8.08 31.43 -15.55
N ARG A 82 8.21 32.68 -16.02
CA ARG A 82 7.96 33.00 -17.45
C ARG A 82 9.04 32.44 -18.37
N ARG A 83 10.31 32.36 -17.96
CA ARG A 83 11.37 31.76 -18.80
C ARG A 83 11.25 30.25 -18.98
N LEU A 84 10.71 29.53 -17.99
CA LEU A 84 10.47 28.09 -18.08
C LEU A 84 9.25 27.72 -18.93
N VAL A 85 8.34 28.68 -19.20
CA VAL A 85 7.02 28.41 -19.81
C VAL A 85 6.79 29.18 -21.11
N ALA A 86 7.46 30.33 -21.33
CA ALA A 86 7.38 31.10 -22.57
C ALA A 86 8.30 30.53 -23.68
N GLY A 87 8.17 29.22 -23.94
CA GLY A 87 8.67 28.56 -25.14
C GLY A 87 7.71 28.74 -26.30
N SER A 88 7.45 29.99 -26.73
CA SER A 88 6.61 30.28 -27.90
C SER A 88 7.38 30.03 -29.20
N ASN A 89 7.69 28.76 -29.45
CA ASN A 89 8.14 28.09 -30.69
C ASN A 89 8.91 26.83 -30.31
N GLY A 90 8.28 25.65 -30.35
CA GLY A 90 8.91 24.30 -30.48
C GLY A 90 9.84 23.77 -29.39
N ASP A 91 10.76 24.58 -28.88
CA ASP A 91 12.01 24.14 -28.26
C ASP A 91 11.97 24.32 -26.73
N SER A 92 11.31 23.39 -26.05
CA SER A 92 11.42 23.23 -24.58
C SER A 92 12.60 22.32 -24.23
N LEU A 93 13.49 22.79 -23.35
CA LEU A 93 14.68 22.04 -22.94
C LEU A 93 14.31 20.88 -21.99
N PRO A 94 14.89 19.67 -22.16
CA PRO A 94 14.64 18.54 -21.27
C PRO A 94 15.18 18.76 -19.85
N HIS A 95 14.63 18.02 -18.89
CA HIS A 95 15.06 18.09 -17.49
C HIS A 95 16.27 17.18 -17.26
N TYR A 96 17.42 17.76 -16.94
CA TYR A 96 18.66 17.04 -16.66
C TYR A 96 18.85 16.78 -15.17
N LEU A 97 19.03 15.51 -14.81
CA LEU A 97 19.55 15.05 -13.53
C LEU A 97 20.90 14.35 -13.77
N THR A 98 21.95 15.15 -13.69
CA THR A 98 23.32 14.66 -13.86
C THR A 98 24.16 14.98 -12.64
N VAL A 99 25.21 14.19 -12.48
CA VAL A 99 26.36 14.53 -11.63
C VAL A 99 27.11 15.74 -12.22
N SER A 100 27.93 16.41 -11.41
CA SER A 100 28.66 17.63 -11.83
C SER A 100 29.67 17.37 -12.97
N GLU A 101 30.22 18.41 -13.60
CA GLU A 101 31.10 18.23 -14.78
C GLU A 101 32.32 17.34 -14.53
N GLY A 102 32.93 17.43 -13.33
CA GLY A 102 34.03 16.56 -12.92
C GLY A 102 33.64 15.07 -12.80
N TRP A 103 32.35 14.76 -12.79
CA TRP A 103 31.81 13.41 -12.66
C TRP A 103 31.33 12.81 -14.00
N LYS A 104 31.29 13.58 -15.10
CA LYS A 104 30.80 13.09 -16.42
C LYS A 104 31.56 11.84 -16.93
N SER A 105 32.86 11.73 -16.61
CA SER A 105 33.71 10.57 -16.98
C SER A 105 33.36 9.25 -16.27
N PHE A 106 32.42 9.27 -15.30
CA PHE A 106 31.98 8.08 -14.57
C PHE A 106 30.80 7.36 -15.24
N LEU A 107 30.05 8.03 -16.12
CA LEU A 107 28.91 7.43 -16.84
C LEU A 107 29.32 6.35 -17.86
N GLN A 108 30.61 6.23 -18.17
CA GLN A 108 31.18 5.24 -19.09
C GLN A 108 31.78 4.01 -18.37
N ARG A 109 31.60 3.89 -17.05
CA ARG A 109 32.11 2.78 -16.24
C ARG A 109 30.93 1.93 -15.77
N GLY A 110 31.04 0.61 -15.86
CA GLY A 110 29.94 -0.35 -15.67
C GLY A 110 29.45 -0.51 -14.22
N TYR A 111 28.99 0.58 -13.61
CA TYR A 111 28.28 0.58 -12.34
C TYR A 111 26.84 0.06 -12.52
N SER A 112 26.32 -0.62 -11.50
CA SER A 112 24.90 -0.98 -11.41
C SER A 112 24.00 0.25 -11.31
N TRP A 113 22.75 0.15 -11.78
CA TRP A 113 21.82 1.29 -11.79
C TRP A 113 21.51 1.80 -10.39
N GLY A 114 21.48 0.91 -9.38
CA GLY A 114 21.25 1.30 -7.99
C GLY A 114 22.33 2.23 -7.44
N VAL A 115 23.59 1.95 -7.79
CA VAL A 115 24.74 2.78 -7.42
C VAL A 115 24.71 4.12 -8.16
N LEU A 116 24.46 4.11 -9.48
CA LEU A 116 24.33 5.33 -10.27
C LEU A 116 23.19 6.24 -9.77
N TRP A 117 22.05 5.65 -9.41
CA TRP A 117 20.91 6.38 -8.86
C TRP A 117 21.26 7.12 -7.57
N GLU A 118 21.85 6.41 -6.60
CA GLU A 118 22.27 7.01 -5.33
C GLU A 118 23.39 8.04 -5.52
N LEU A 119 24.31 7.84 -6.48
CA LEU A 119 25.35 8.81 -6.80
C LEU A 119 24.78 10.14 -7.32
N VAL A 120 23.83 10.11 -8.26
CA VAL A 120 23.17 11.35 -8.72
C VAL A 120 22.41 11.97 -7.56
N ARG A 121 21.60 11.20 -6.82
CA ARG A 121 20.80 11.67 -5.68
C ARG A 121 21.66 12.36 -4.61
N ILE A 122 22.76 11.75 -4.18
CA ILE A 122 23.65 12.31 -3.16
C ILE A 122 24.34 13.58 -3.69
N ASN A 123 24.75 13.63 -4.96
CA ASN A 123 25.28 14.85 -5.59
C ASN A 123 24.22 15.97 -5.69
N GLN A 124 22.91 15.67 -5.77
CA GLN A 124 21.86 16.71 -5.69
C GLN A 124 21.75 17.32 -4.28
N LEU A 125 21.98 16.51 -3.24
CA LEU A 125 21.86 16.91 -1.83
C LEU A 125 23.13 17.60 -1.31
N ASP A 126 24.30 17.12 -1.72
CA ASP A 126 25.60 17.71 -1.40
C ASP A 126 26.50 17.77 -2.66
N PRO A 127 26.39 18.87 -3.45
CA PRO A 127 27.23 19.09 -4.63
C PRO A 127 28.71 19.33 -4.32
N SER A 128 29.12 19.41 -3.04
CA SER A 128 30.51 19.67 -2.64
C SER A 128 31.38 18.42 -2.57
N LEU A 129 30.78 17.22 -2.63
CA LEU A 129 31.48 15.95 -2.58
C LEU A 129 32.34 15.72 -3.82
N ALA A 130 33.62 15.39 -3.60
CA ALA A 130 34.59 15.11 -4.66
C ALA A 130 34.82 13.60 -4.80
N ILE A 131 34.64 13.05 -6.00
CA ILE A 131 35.05 11.67 -6.29
C ILE A 131 36.55 11.62 -6.56
N THR A 132 37.24 10.70 -5.89
CA THR A 132 38.63 10.32 -6.17
C THR A 132 38.69 9.02 -6.98
N PRO A 133 39.79 8.72 -7.71
CA PRO A 133 39.97 7.43 -8.39
C PRO A 133 39.92 6.20 -7.47
N LYS A 134 40.10 6.39 -6.15
CA LYS A 134 39.89 5.37 -5.12
C LYS A 134 38.39 5.12 -4.92
N ILE A 135 37.63 6.18 -4.60
CA ILE A 135 36.17 6.15 -4.46
C ILE A 135 35.51 5.50 -5.69
N CYS A 136 35.98 5.78 -6.91
CA CYS A 136 35.50 5.11 -8.13
C CYS A 136 35.59 3.58 -8.08
N ARG A 137 36.69 3.02 -7.54
CA ARG A 137 36.87 1.57 -7.43
C ARG A 137 36.03 0.99 -6.32
N ASP A 138 35.94 1.71 -5.20
CA ASP A 138 35.15 1.31 -4.03
C ASP A 138 33.63 1.32 -4.33
N LEU A 139 33.20 2.04 -5.38
CA LEU A 139 31.82 2.06 -5.91
C LEU A 139 31.54 1.00 -7.00
N LEU A 140 32.52 0.23 -7.47
CA LEU A 140 32.28 -0.83 -8.45
C LEU A 140 31.77 -2.10 -7.75
N GLY A 141 30.56 -2.54 -8.11
CA GLY A 141 29.97 -3.76 -7.59
C GLY A 141 28.49 -3.88 -7.86
N LYS A 142 27.88 -4.91 -7.28
CA LYS A 142 26.44 -5.11 -7.28
C LYS A 142 25.76 -4.07 -6.41
N SER A 143 24.50 -3.78 -6.72
CA SER A 143 23.66 -2.85 -5.97
C SER A 143 23.54 -3.27 -4.49
N VAL A 144 23.47 -4.57 -4.19
CA VAL A 144 23.33 -5.10 -2.82
C VAL A 144 24.59 -4.88 -1.98
N ASP A 145 25.76 -4.92 -2.59
CA ASP A 145 27.06 -4.77 -1.91
C ASP A 145 27.44 -3.30 -1.73
N VAL A 146 27.08 -2.43 -2.69
CA VAL A 146 27.54 -1.03 -2.75
C VAL A 146 26.43 -0.01 -2.47
N GLY A 147 25.21 -0.24 -2.95
CA GLY A 147 24.06 0.68 -2.89
C GLY A 147 23.76 1.26 -1.50
N PRO A 148 23.65 0.43 -0.44
CA PRO A 148 23.48 0.91 0.94
C PRO A 148 24.60 1.83 1.44
N HIS A 149 25.79 1.72 0.86
CA HIS A 149 27.03 2.30 1.39
C HIS A 149 27.58 3.47 0.56
N VAL A 150 26.98 3.81 -0.58
CA VAL A 150 27.43 4.90 -1.48
C VAL A 150 27.77 6.19 -0.72
N ARG A 151 26.91 6.63 0.22
CA ARG A 151 27.15 7.85 1.03
C ARG A 151 28.36 7.71 1.96
N ALA A 152 28.57 6.55 2.57
CA ALA A 152 29.71 6.31 3.47
C ALA A 152 31.03 6.24 2.68
N ILE A 153 31.00 5.63 1.50
CA ILE A 153 32.14 5.56 0.56
C ILE A 153 32.52 6.97 0.09
N LEU A 154 31.55 7.80 -0.31
CA LEU A 154 31.78 9.20 -0.73
C LEU A 154 32.35 10.09 0.38
N LEU A 155 31.99 9.84 1.65
CA LEU A 155 32.50 10.57 2.81
C LEU A 155 33.82 10.01 3.37
N GLU A 156 34.34 8.91 2.79
CA GLU A 156 35.45 8.10 3.30
C GLU A 156 35.33 7.72 4.80
N THR A 157 34.10 7.66 5.31
CA THR A 157 33.83 7.34 6.72
C THR A 157 33.91 5.84 6.92
N LYS A 158 34.75 5.40 7.87
CA LYS A 158 34.68 4.01 8.36
C LYS A 158 33.30 3.77 8.95
N SER A 159 32.56 2.82 8.37
CA SER A 159 31.38 2.25 9.00
C SER A 159 31.77 1.76 10.39
N ALA A 160 31.27 2.40 11.43
CA ALA A 160 31.29 1.85 12.77
C ALA A 160 30.16 0.82 12.82
N GLU A 161 30.46 -0.40 12.37
CA GLU A 161 29.54 -1.53 12.42
C GLU A 161 29.28 -1.94 13.86
N ASP A 162 28.35 -1.24 14.53
CA ASP A 162 27.59 -1.86 15.60
C ASP A 162 26.94 -3.13 15.00
N PRO A 163 27.12 -4.31 15.61
CA PRO A 163 26.63 -5.56 15.05
C PRO A 163 25.09 -5.53 14.96
N ILE A 164 24.60 -5.34 13.73
CA ILE A 164 23.17 -5.35 13.39
C ILE A 164 22.61 -6.71 13.77
N SER A 165 21.52 -6.75 14.54
CA SER A 165 20.89 -8.01 14.91
C SER A 165 20.30 -8.70 13.68
N ASN A 166 20.25 -10.05 13.69
CA ASN A 166 19.65 -10.83 12.59
C ASN A 166 18.18 -10.43 12.28
N LEU A 167 17.50 -9.79 13.23
CA LEU A 167 16.12 -9.33 13.10
C LEU A 167 16.03 -7.93 12.45
N GLU A 168 16.91 -6.99 12.84
CA GLU A 168 17.06 -5.71 12.12
C GLU A 168 17.51 -5.95 10.67
N LYS A 169 18.40 -6.94 10.46
CA LYS A 169 18.77 -7.38 9.13
C LYS A 169 17.56 -7.89 8.34
N ALA A 170 16.61 -8.60 8.95
CA ALA A 170 15.40 -9.07 8.28
C ALA A 170 14.43 -7.93 7.88
N GLU A 171 14.33 -6.85 8.66
CA GLU A 171 13.60 -5.63 8.27
C GLU A 171 14.27 -4.94 7.08
N LEU A 172 15.59 -4.74 7.16
CA LEU A 172 16.38 -4.13 6.09
C LEU A 172 16.32 -4.98 4.81
N ASP A 173 16.50 -6.30 4.90
CA ASP A 173 16.46 -7.22 3.75
C ASP A 173 15.06 -7.29 3.12
N ALA A 174 13.98 -7.21 3.90
CA ALA A 174 12.60 -7.22 3.38
C ALA A 174 12.23 -5.94 2.61
N GLN A 175 12.84 -4.81 2.97
CA GLN A 175 12.64 -3.51 2.33
C GLN A 175 13.72 -3.13 1.31
N SER A 176 14.83 -3.87 1.29
CA SER A 176 15.99 -3.64 0.42
C SER A 176 15.60 -3.77 -1.06
N PRO A 177 15.70 -2.69 -1.86
CA PRO A 177 15.48 -2.77 -3.31
C PRO A 177 16.62 -3.52 -4.00
N TRP A 178 17.80 -3.57 -3.39
CA TRP A 178 19.07 -3.84 -4.06
C TRP A 178 19.19 -5.27 -4.59
N LYS A 179 18.83 -6.28 -3.77
CA LYS A 179 18.85 -7.69 -4.20
C LYS A 179 17.90 -7.96 -5.36
N HIS A 180 16.76 -7.28 -5.38
CA HIS A 180 15.79 -7.38 -6.48
C HIS A 180 16.31 -6.68 -7.73
N LEU A 181 16.93 -5.50 -7.58
CA LEU A 181 17.57 -4.81 -8.70
C LEU A 181 18.70 -5.63 -9.31
N ASP A 182 19.58 -6.24 -8.50
CA ASP A 182 20.67 -7.10 -9.01
C ASP A 182 20.16 -8.39 -9.66
N PHE A 183 19.03 -8.93 -9.20
CA PHE A 183 18.36 -10.04 -9.87
C PHE A 183 17.90 -9.62 -11.26
N GLU A 184 17.22 -8.47 -11.36
CA GLU A 184 16.75 -7.89 -12.63
C GLU A 184 17.90 -7.50 -13.57
N GLU A 185 19.01 -6.97 -13.05
CA GLU A 185 20.20 -6.62 -13.85
C GLU A 185 21.04 -7.83 -14.27
N SER A 186 20.78 -9.02 -13.72
CA SER A 186 21.55 -10.22 -14.05
C SER A 186 21.16 -10.81 -15.42
N PRO A 187 22.10 -11.39 -16.19
CA PRO A 187 21.79 -12.09 -17.45
C PRO A 187 20.84 -13.29 -17.30
N LEU A 188 20.64 -13.78 -16.08
CA LEU A 188 19.71 -14.86 -15.75
C LEU A 188 18.33 -14.35 -15.27
N GLY A 189 18.18 -13.05 -15.00
CA GLY A 189 16.96 -12.45 -14.45
C GLY A 189 15.82 -12.29 -15.46
N TYR A 190 16.19 -12.13 -16.74
CA TYR A 190 15.25 -12.00 -17.86
C TYR A 190 15.51 -13.06 -18.93
N PRO A 191 14.88 -14.25 -18.83
CA PRO A 191 14.93 -15.21 -19.92
C PRO A 191 14.17 -14.64 -21.12
N SER A 192 14.85 -14.57 -22.28
CA SER A 192 14.28 -14.06 -23.54
C SER A 192 13.12 -14.91 -24.10
N SER A 193 12.85 -16.07 -23.49
CA SER A 193 11.84 -17.05 -23.93
C SER A 193 11.35 -17.98 -22.79
N GLY A 194 11.52 -17.59 -21.52
CA GLY A 194 11.10 -18.38 -20.35
C GLY A 194 10.03 -17.69 -19.51
N PRO A 195 9.49 -18.33 -18.46
CA PRO A 195 8.62 -17.65 -17.50
C PRO A 195 9.35 -16.44 -16.94
N LEU A 196 8.75 -15.26 -17.08
CA LEU A 196 9.36 -14.01 -16.64
C LEU A 196 9.71 -14.12 -15.15
N GLY A 197 10.98 -13.90 -14.82
CA GLY A 197 11.42 -13.85 -13.44
C GLY A 197 10.58 -12.85 -12.64
N TYR A 198 10.44 -13.07 -11.33
CA TYR A 198 9.58 -12.23 -10.49
C TYR A 198 10.23 -10.88 -10.13
N GLY A 199 10.62 -10.12 -11.16
CA GLY A 199 11.12 -8.75 -11.09
C GLY A 199 10.01 -7.70 -11.20
N GLY A 200 10.39 -6.48 -11.59
CA GLY A 200 9.53 -5.30 -11.55
C GLY A 200 9.24 -4.84 -10.12
N GLN A 201 10.16 -5.10 -9.18
CA GLN A 201 9.92 -5.06 -7.73
C GLN A 201 10.58 -3.86 -7.01
N VAL A 202 11.11 -2.91 -7.77
CA VAL A 202 11.73 -1.67 -7.28
C VAL A 202 11.03 -0.46 -7.90
N GLU A 203 10.74 0.57 -7.11
CA GLU A 203 10.21 1.86 -7.58
C GLU A 203 11.28 2.95 -7.45
N PHE A 204 11.51 3.69 -8.54
CA PHE A 204 12.39 4.85 -8.59
C PHE A 204 11.56 6.13 -8.62
N ILE A 205 11.66 6.94 -7.57
CA ILE A 205 10.78 8.10 -7.35
C ILE A 205 11.56 9.40 -7.55
N VAL A 206 11.01 10.31 -8.34
CA VAL A 206 11.47 11.70 -8.47
C VAL A 206 10.38 12.62 -7.93
N ARG A 207 10.74 13.56 -7.06
CA ARG A 207 9.81 14.55 -6.50
C ARG A 207 10.04 15.92 -7.12
N VAL A 208 8.99 16.53 -7.64
CA VAL A 208 8.97 17.95 -8.03
C VAL A 208 8.81 18.79 -6.77
N THR A 209 9.83 19.58 -6.44
CA THR A 209 9.84 20.48 -5.28
C THR A 209 9.00 21.73 -5.51
N GLU A 210 8.75 22.52 -4.46
CA GLU A 210 8.10 23.83 -4.57
C GLU A 210 8.79 24.77 -5.59
N SER A 211 10.11 24.63 -5.78
CA SER A 211 10.92 25.38 -6.75
C SER A 211 10.84 24.84 -8.19
N LEU A 212 9.96 23.86 -8.45
CA LEU A 212 9.82 23.13 -9.72
C LEU A 212 11.11 22.38 -10.15
N GLN A 213 11.98 22.07 -9.18
CA GLN A 213 13.18 21.27 -9.39
C GLN A 213 12.88 19.79 -9.14
N LEU A 214 13.59 18.92 -9.84
CA LEU A 214 13.49 17.47 -9.68
C LEU A 214 14.46 16.98 -8.60
N LEU A 215 13.96 16.24 -7.60
CA LEU A 215 14.74 15.67 -6.51
C LEU A 215 14.51 14.15 -6.43
N GLN A 216 15.55 13.36 -6.67
CA GLN A 216 15.49 11.90 -6.53
C GLN A 216 15.27 11.50 -5.07
N GLN A 217 14.41 10.51 -4.85
CA GLN A 217 14.27 9.81 -3.57
C GLN A 217 15.14 8.54 -3.61
N SER A 218 15.45 7.93 -2.47
CA SER A 218 16.08 6.59 -2.48
C SER A 218 15.13 5.55 -3.09
N PRO A 219 15.65 4.52 -3.81
CA PRO A 219 14.82 3.47 -4.39
C PRO A 219 14.08 2.68 -3.30
N GLN A 220 12.90 2.17 -3.61
CA GLN A 220 12.04 1.48 -2.63
C GLN A 220 11.53 0.15 -3.19
N ARG A 221 11.30 -0.84 -2.32
CA ARG A 221 10.59 -2.07 -2.71
C ARG A 221 9.13 -1.75 -3.02
N CYS A 222 8.66 -2.21 -4.18
CA CYS A 222 7.27 -2.09 -4.60
C CYS A 222 6.66 -3.44 -5.02
N PRO A 223 5.32 -3.54 -5.10
CA PRO A 223 4.65 -4.67 -5.73
C PRO A 223 4.92 -4.74 -7.24
N SER A 224 5.03 -5.95 -7.78
CA SER A 224 5.38 -6.19 -9.19
C SER A 224 4.29 -5.73 -10.18
N THR A 225 4.69 -5.34 -11.38
CA THR A 225 3.81 -4.99 -12.51
C THR A 225 4.26 -5.67 -13.80
N ARG A 226 3.38 -5.82 -14.81
CA ARG A 226 3.77 -6.42 -16.11
C ARG A 226 4.89 -5.60 -16.77
N PHE A 227 4.77 -4.27 -16.76
CA PHE A 227 5.78 -3.39 -17.30
C PHE A 227 7.14 -3.59 -16.62
N GLY A 228 7.18 -3.58 -15.28
CA GLY A 228 8.39 -3.88 -14.52
C GLY A 228 8.96 -5.27 -14.82
N ARG A 229 8.13 -6.31 -14.94
CA ARG A 229 8.58 -7.68 -15.31
C ARG A 229 9.10 -7.82 -16.73
N ARG A 230 8.72 -6.92 -17.66
CA ARG A 230 9.11 -7.03 -19.07
C ARG A 230 10.33 -6.19 -19.45
N PHE A 231 10.47 -5.00 -18.87
CA PHE A 231 11.53 -4.06 -19.21
C PHE A 231 12.49 -3.78 -18.03
N GLY A 232 12.17 -4.26 -16.83
CA GLY A 232 12.92 -3.99 -15.61
C GLY A 232 12.52 -2.71 -14.90
N SER A 233 12.63 -2.73 -13.57
CA SER A 233 12.35 -1.59 -12.70
C SER A 233 13.21 -0.37 -13.05
N ALA A 234 14.46 -0.61 -13.46
CA ALA A 234 15.41 0.43 -13.87
C ALA A 234 14.96 1.24 -15.11
N SER A 235 13.98 0.74 -15.86
CA SER A 235 13.41 1.42 -17.03
C SER A 235 12.15 2.21 -16.72
N PHE A 236 11.74 2.35 -15.45
CA PHE A 236 10.58 3.16 -15.06
C PHE A 236 10.88 4.15 -13.94
N LEU A 237 10.25 5.34 -14.02
CA LEU A 237 10.26 6.34 -12.96
C LEU A 237 8.83 6.75 -12.60
N LYS A 238 8.62 7.07 -11.32
CA LYS A 238 7.41 7.73 -10.82
C LYS A 238 7.73 9.17 -10.44
N LEU A 239 7.10 10.12 -11.11
CA LEU A 239 7.16 11.54 -10.82
C LEU A 239 6.01 11.93 -9.89
N THR A 240 6.36 12.50 -8.75
CA THR A 240 5.45 12.98 -7.70
C THR A 240 5.60 14.50 -7.56
N PHE A 241 4.60 15.21 -7.02
CA PHE A 241 4.63 16.67 -6.86
C PHE A 241 4.46 17.09 -5.40
N SER A 242 5.17 18.13 -4.98
CA SER A 242 4.72 18.89 -3.79
C SER A 242 3.39 19.60 -4.10
N LYS A 243 2.59 19.87 -3.07
CA LYS A 243 1.28 20.55 -3.23
C LYS A 243 1.47 21.94 -3.84
N GLU A 244 2.50 22.64 -3.40
CA GLU A 244 2.89 23.97 -3.88
C GLU A 244 3.32 23.95 -5.34
N ALA A 245 4.06 22.90 -5.76
CA ALA A 245 4.45 22.69 -7.16
C ALA A 245 3.23 22.45 -8.05
N GLN A 246 2.33 21.56 -7.62
CA GLN A 246 1.11 21.22 -8.34
C GLN A 246 0.17 22.43 -8.48
N GLU A 247 0.02 23.22 -7.41
CA GLU A 247 -0.73 24.49 -7.43
C GLU A 247 -0.11 25.55 -8.34
N LYS A 248 1.23 25.67 -8.38
CA LYS A 248 1.93 26.61 -9.27
C LYS A 248 1.71 26.25 -10.74
N LEU A 249 1.83 24.97 -11.10
CA LEU A 249 1.63 24.48 -12.46
C LEU A 249 0.17 24.56 -12.92
N ARG A 250 -0.80 24.22 -12.04
CA ARG A 250 -2.24 24.31 -12.34
C ARG A 250 -2.77 25.74 -12.56
N LYS A 251 -2.04 26.78 -12.16
CA LYS A 251 -2.40 28.19 -12.42
C LYS A 251 -2.19 28.62 -13.88
N GLN A 252 -1.56 27.79 -14.69
CA GLN A 252 -1.30 28.05 -16.11
C GLN A 252 -2.10 27.08 -16.98
N PRO A 253 -2.69 27.51 -18.12
CA PRO A 253 -3.30 26.61 -19.08
C PRO A 253 -2.30 25.53 -19.52
N ASP A 254 -2.69 24.27 -19.34
CA ASP A 254 -1.87 23.07 -19.58
C ASP A 254 -0.48 23.06 -18.91
N GLY A 255 -0.23 23.91 -17.90
CA GLY A 255 1.10 24.07 -17.30
C GLY A 255 1.67 22.77 -16.72
N LEU A 256 0.82 21.96 -16.08
CA LEU A 256 1.19 20.62 -15.59
C LEU A 256 1.52 19.66 -16.73
N LEU A 257 0.71 19.65 -17.79
CA LEU A 257 0.89 18.78 -18.97
C LEU A 257 2.17 19.14 -19.73
N ASN A 258 2.41 20.43 -19.99
CA ASN A 258 3.60 20.93 -20.67
C ASN A 258 4.90 20.61 -19.91
N TYR A 259 4.85 20.64 -18.57
CA TYR A 259 5.97 20.22 -17.72
C TYR A 259 6.24 18.71 -17.85
N VAL A 260 5.19 17.86 -17.79
CA VAL A 260 5.39 16.40 -17.79
C VAL A 260 5.60 15.78 -19.18
N GLN A 261 5.31 16.52 -20.25
CA GLN A 261 5.69 16.13 -21.61
C GLN A 261 7.21 16.15 -21.83
N GLN A 262 7.95 16.95 -21.06
CA GLN A 262 9.41 17.02 -21.19
C GLN A 262 10.08 15.68 -20.85
N PRO A 263 11.13 15.27 -21.59
CA PRO A 263 11.95 14.13 -21.20
C PRO A 263 12.71 14.45 -19.89
N ILE A 264 12.88 13.44 -19.05
CA ILE A 264 13.77 13.47 -17.89
C ILE A 264 15.01 12.65 -18.25
N ILE A 265 16.20 13.22 -18.06
CA ILE A 265 17.47 12.57 -18.40
C ILE A 265 18.24 12.33 -17.10
N ILE A 266 18.41 11.06 -16.71
CA ILE A 266 19.11 10.67 -15.48
C ILE A 266 20.34 9.83 -15.84
N ALA A 267 21.53 10.32 -15.50
CA ALA A 267 22.80 9.62 -15.76
C ALA A 267 22.96 9.14 -17.23
N GLY A 268 22.47 9.94 -18.19
CA GLY A 268 22.51 9.63 -19.63
C GLY A 268 21.32 8.84 -20.17
N LYS A 269 20.53 8.16 -19.32
CA LYS A 269 19.28 7.50 -19.73
C LYS A 269 18.17 8.53 -19.92
N VAL A 270 17.45 8.45 -21.05
CA VAL A 270 16.30 9.31 -21.36
C VAL A 270 14.99 8.60 -20.96
N PHE A 271 14.09 9.34 -20.32
CA PHE A 271 12.80 8.85 -19.86
C PHE A 271 11.65 9.75 -20.35
N ARG A 272 10.53 9.15 -20.78
CA ARG A 272 9.33 9.87 -21.27
C ARG A 272 8.05 9.45 -20.56
N GLY A 273 7.21 10.43 -20.22
CA GLY A 273 5.93 10.21 -19.54
C GLY A 273 4.92 9.50 -20.43
N TYR A 274 4.34 8.39 -19.96
CA TYR A 274 3.43 7.52 -20.73
C TYR A 274 2.10 7.21 -20.04
N SER A 275 1.95 7.47 -18.74
CA SER A 275 0.67 7.27 -18.04
C SER A 275 0.60 8.02 -16.72
N THR A 276 -0.59 8.06 -16.14
CA THR A 276 -0.91 8.86 -14.95
C THR A 276 -1.85 8.11 -14.02
N ARG A 277 -1.65 8.27 -12.71
CA ARG A 277 -2.47 7.63 -11.67
C ARG A 277 -2.33 8.40 -10.36
N ASP A 278 -3.44 8.70 -9.70
CA ASP A 278 -3.49 9.30 -8.36
C ASP A 278 -2.60 10.57 -8.26
N SER A 279 -2.84 11.56 -9.13
CA SER A 279 -1.99 12.77 -9.33
C SER A 279 -0.50 12.55 -9.69
N ASN A 280 0.00 11.32 -9.82
CA ASN A 280 1.38 10.99 -10.20
C ASN A 280 1.53 10.70 -11.70
N VAL A 281 2.77 10.82 -12.21
CA VAL A 281 3.11 10.51 -13.62
C VAL A 281 4.16 9.42 -13.70
N PHE A 282 3.99 8.51 -14.64
CA PHE A 282 4.91 7.40 -14.88
C PHE A 282 5.67 7.61 -16.18
N TYR A 283 6.98 7.44 -16.10
CA TYR A 283 7.91 7.58 -17.22
C TYR A 283 8.55 6.23 -17.55
N VAL A 284 8.85 6.01 -18.83
CA VAL A 284 9.54 4.82 -19.35
C VAL A 284 10.85 5.25 -20.00
N GLN A 285 11.91 4.45 -19.81
CA GLN A 285 13.19 4.63 -20.48
C GLN A 285 13.04 4.36 -21.97
N THR A 286 13.63 5.21 -22.81
CA THR A 286 13.65 5.04 -24.26
C THR A 286 15.07 4.77 -24.76
N ASN A 287 15.21 4.36 -26.03
CA ASN A 287 16.49 4.27 -26.73
C ASN A 287 17.00 5.61 -27.28
N GLU A 288 16.55 6.72 -26.70
CA GLU A 288 17.02 8.06 -27.05
C GLU A 288 18.31 8.39 -26.29
N VAL A 289 19.20 9.11 -26.95
CA VAL A 289 20.47 9.64 -26.41
C VAL A 289 20.56 11.14 -26.71
N SER A 290 21.30 11.88 -25.87
CA SER A 290 21.60 13.29 -26.14
C SER A 290 22.76 13.39 -27.14
N ALA A 291 22.54 14.05 -28.28
CA ALA A 291 23.55 14.18 -29.34
C ALA A 291 24.76 15.07 -28.97
N ASP A 292 24.68 15.83 -27.88
CA ASP A 292 25.77 16.67 -27.37
C ASP A 292 26.01 16.37 -25.88
N THR A 293 27.11 15.68 -25.59
CA THR A 293 27.56 15.36 -24.22
C THR A 293 28.27 16.52 -23.54
N GLU A 294 28.63 17.58 -24.29
CA GLU A 294 29.47 18.68 -23.83
C GLU A 294 28.71 19.99 -23.67
N ARG A 295 27.65 20.25 -24.46
CA ARG A 295 26.80 21.45 -24.34
C ARG A 295 25.31 21.12 -24.29
N VAL A 296 24.61 21.85 -23.41
CA VAL A 296 23.20 21.65 -23.03
C VAL A 296 22.21 22.17 -24.11
N LYS A 297 22.50 21.91 -25.39
CA LYS A 297 21.71 22.32 -26.57
C LYS A 297 21.82 21.29 -27.71
N GLY A 298 21.65 20.01 -27.39
CA GLY A 298 21.59 18.91 -28.35
C GLY A 298 20.17 18.36 -28.51
N TRP A 299 19.81 17.96 -29.73
CA TRP A 299 18.58 17.19 -29.98
C TRP A 299 18.73 15.76 -29.45
N LEU A 300 17.61 15.12 -29.12
CA LEU A 300 17.58 13.68 -28.81
C LEU A 300 17.60 12.88 -30.11
N THR A 301 18.49 11.88 -30.21
CA THR A 301 18.58 10.96 -31.34
C THR A 301 18.39 9.52 -30.87
N ARG A 302 17.92 8.63 -31.74
CA ARG A 302 17.84 7.18 -31.43
C ARG A 302 19.23 6.54 -31.48
N ASP A 303 19.53 5.68 -30.52
CA ASP A 303 20.67 4.75 -30.57
C ASP A 303 20.13 3.31 -30.73
N PRO A 304 20.36 2.64 -31.88
CA PRO A 304 19.88 1.29 -32.14
C PRO A 304 20.65 0.20 -31.37
N PHE A 305 21.76 0.54 -30.69
CA PHE A 305 22.56 -0.40 -29.91
C PHE A 305 22.17 -0.44 -28.42
N LEU A 306 21.28 0.43 -27.96
CA LEU A 306 20.71 0.38 -26.62
C LEU A 306 19.66 -0.74 -26.49
N SER A 307 19.63 -1.42 -25.33
CA SER A 307 18.64 -2.47 -25.05
C SER A 307 17.23 -1.97 -24.74
N ALA A 308 17.05 -0.66 -24.58
CA ALA A 308 15.72 -0.05 -24.45
C ALA A 308 14.99 -0.04 -25.80
N VAL A 309 13.66 0.03 -25.77
CA VAL A 309 12.84 0.21 -26.98
C VAL A 309 12.59 1.69 -27.24
N SER A 310 12.16 2.08 -28.45
CA SER A 310 11.69 3.45 -28.66
C SER A 310 10.36 3.70 -27.94
N PHE A 311 10.02 4.98 -27.70
CA PHE A 311 8.75 5.33 -27.06
C PHE A 311 7.55 4.74 -27.84
N LEU A 312 7.54 4.91 -29.17
CA LEU A 312 6.44 4.42 -30.01
C LEU A 312 6.39 2.88 -30.05
N ASP A 313 7.53 2.19 -29.95
CA ASP A 313 7.56 0.73 -29.85
C ASP A 313 7.00 0.24 -28.51
N PHE A 314 7.30 0.90 -27.39
CA PHE A 314 6.67 0.59 -26.10
C PHE A 314 5.15 0.80 -26.13
N ILE A 315 4.69 1.90 -26.75
CA ILE A 315 3.27 2.20 -26.92
C ILE A 315 2.59 1.13 -27.79
N ASN A 316 3.19 0.75 -28.92
CA ASN A 316 2.65 -0.26 -29.83
C ASN A 316 2.73 -1.68 -29.27
N TRP A 317 3.75 -1.98 -28.46
CA TRP A 317 3.86 -3.24 -27.74
C TRP A 317 2.71 -3.40 -26.75
N HIS A 318 2.42 -2.40 -25.91
CA HIS A 318 1.36 -2.53 -24.91
C HIS A 318 -0.05 -2.40 -25.50
N ASN A 319 -0.30 -1.43 -26.39
CA ASN A 319 -1.64 -1.13 -26.90
C ASN A 319 -1.58 -0.57 -28.35
N PRO A 320 -1.39 -1.43 -29.36
CA PRO A 320 -1.12 -1.00 -30.74
C PRO A 320 -2.28 -0.21 -31.34
N LEU A 321 -2.01 1.02 -31.77
CA LEU A 321 -3.01 1.94 -32.33
C LEU A 321 -3.72 1.32 -33.54
N GLU A 322 -2.97 0.76 -34.49
CA GLU A 322 -3.49 0.15 -35.73
C GLU A 322 -4.56 -0.93 -35.51
N HIS A 323 -4.45 -1.70 -34.42
CA HIS A 323 -5.37 -2.79 -34.10
C HIS A 323 -6.56 -2.33 -33.24
N ASN A 324 -6.53 -1.10 -32.74
CA ASN A 324 -7.49 -0.55 -31.79
C ASN A 324 -8.22 0.70 -32.34
N LYS A 325 -8.22 0.89 -33.67
CA LYS A 325 -8.84 2.03 -34.40
C LYS A 325 -10.25 2.41 -33.96
N ASN A 326 -11.06 1.42 -33.60
CA ASN A 326 -12.47 1.60 -33.18
C ASN A 326 -12.62 2.10 -31.72
N GLN A 327 -11.53 2.24 -30.96
CA GLN A 327 -11.57 2.83 -29.62
C GLN A 327 -11.53 4.37 -29.72
N SER A 328 -12.18 5.06 -28.78
CA SER A 328 -11.88 6.48 -28.54
C SER A 328 -10.51 6.61 -27.88
N MET A 329 -9.80 7.71 -28.13
CA MET A 329 -8.48 7.95 -27.53
C MET A 329 -8.52 7.94 -25.99
N SER A 330 -9.63 8.37 -25.37
CA SER A 330 -9.81 8.25 -23.91
C SER A 330 -9.83 6.79 -23.45
N LYS A 331 -10.54 5.92 -24.19
CA LYS A 331 -10.63 4.49 -23.88
C LYS A 331 -9.29 3.80 -24.11
N TRP A 332 -8.61 4.12 -25.21
CA TRP A 332 -7.26 3.63 -25.53
C TRP A 332 -6.23 4.05 -24.47
N THR A 333 -6.17 5.32 -24.09
CA THR A 333 -5.30 5.83 -23.00
C THR A 333 -5.54 5.09 -21.69
N SER A 334 -6.81 4.85 -21.32
CA SER A 334 -7.14 4.15 -20.06
C SER A 334 -6.55 2.73 -19.98
N ARG A 335 -6.13 2.12 -21.11
CA ARG A 335 -5.60 0.76 -21.13
C ARG A 335 -4.16 0.66 -20.64
N PHE A 336 -3.40 1.77 -20.56
CA PHE A 336 -2.02 1.74 -20.02
C PHE A 336 -1.97 1.33 -18.54
N GLN A 337 -3.04 1.57 -17.79
CA GLN A 337 -3.18 1.10 -16.40
C GLN A 337 -3.22 -0.45 -16.27
N LEU A 338 -3.49 -1.20 -17.35
CA LEU A 338 -3.45 -2.67 -17.31
C LEU A 338 -2.02 -3.19 -17.14
N GLY A 339 -1.03 -2.59 -17.81
CA GLY A 339 0.37 -3.00 -17.68
C GLY A 339 1.03 -2.52 -16.38
N GLN A 340 0.54 -1.41 -15.83
CA GLN A 340 0.89 -0.88 -14.50
C GLN A 340 0.15 -1.57 -13.34
N SER A 341 -0.80 -2.47 -13.62
CA SER A 341 -1.58 -3.11 -12.56
C SER A 341 -0.67 -3.97 -11.67
N THR A 342 -0.58 -3.61 -10.39
CA THR A 342 0.04 -4.41 -9.33
C THR A 342 -0.48 -5.84 -9.40
N SER A 343 0.40 -6.78 -9.73
CA SER A 343 0.05 -8.15 -10.10
C SER A 343 1.22 -9.10 -9.92
N ILE A 344 0.91 -10.39 -9.84
CA ILE A 344 1.87 -11.48 -9.69
C ILE A 344 1.78 -12.36 -10.94
N PRO A 345 2.90 -12.71 -11.59
CA PRO A 345 2.85 -13.63 -12.74
C PRO A 345 2.37 -14.99 -12.22
N GLY A 346 1.24 -15.45 -12.74
CA GLY A 346 0.71 -16.79 -12.50
C GLY A 346 1.31 -17.78 -13.50
N VAL A 347 0.43 -18.40 -14.30
CA VAL A 347 0.83 -19.33 -15.36
C VAL A 347 1.11 -18.59 -16.68
N VAL A 348 2.11 -19.04 -17.43
CA VAL A 348 2.31 -18.66 -18.84
C VAL A 348 1.51 -19.62 -19.70
N LEU A 349 0.68 -19.08 -20.60
CA LEU A 349 -0.14 -19.87 -21.51
C LEU A 349 0.49 -19.96 -22.89
N ASN A 350 0.24 -21.06 -23.60
CA ASN A 350 0.44 -21.07 -25.03
C ASN A 350 -0.68 -20.27 -25.74
N PRO A 351 -0.41 -19.58 -26.87
CA PRO A 351 -1.42 -18.83 -27.61
C PRO A 351 -2.65 -19.67 -28.00
N GLU A 352 -2.46 -20.93 -28.37
CA GLU A 352 -3.52 -21.85 -28.78
C GLU A 352 -4.47 -22.27 -27.63
N ASN A 353 -4.05 -22.10 -26.38
CA ASN A 353 -4.86 -22.40 -25.18
C ASN A 353 -5.68 -21.18 -24.69
N ILE A 354 -5.70 -20.09 -25.46
CA ILE A 354 -6.46 -18.88 -25.17
C ILE A 354 -7.68 -18.82 -26.09
N TYR A 355 -8.79 -19.36 -25.61
CA TYR A 355 -10.04 -19.42 -26.36
C TYR A 355 -10.80 -18.09 -26.27
N HIS A 356 -11.52 -17.74 -27.34
CA HIS A 356 -12.40 -16.57 -27.37
C HIS A 356 -13.86 -17.00 -27.48
N ILE A 357 -14.69 -16.52 -26.55
CA ILE A 357 -16.11 -16.85 -26.44
C ILE A 357 -16.95 -15.56 -26.48
N LYS A 358 -18.20 -15.66 -26.92
CA LYS A 358 -19.14 -14.50 -26.95
C LYS A 358 -19.66 -14.20 -25.56
N ASP A 359 -20.06 -12.96 -25.30
CA ASP A 359 -20.85 -12.67 -24.09
C ASP A 359 -22.27 -13.24 -24.20
N GLU A 360 -22.82 -13.65 -23.06
CA GLU A 360 -24.26 -13.89 -22.97
C GLU A 360 -24.97 -12.53 -22.89
N VAL A 361 -26.06 -12.38 -23.65
CA VAL A 361 -26.83 -11.13 -23.75
C VAL A 361 -28.28 -11.42 -23.40
N SER A 362 -28.90 -10.53 -22.62
CA SER A 362 -30.32 -10.65 -22.24
C SER A 362 -31.20 -10.83 -23.48
N PRO A 363 -32.10 -11.84 -23.52
CA PRO A 363 -33.08 -12.01 -24.59
C PRO A 363 -34.00 -10.80 -24.82
N SER A 364 -34.06 -9.85 -23.88
CA SER A 364 -34.79 -8.59 -24.03
C SER A 364 -34.15 -7.60 -25.01
N PHE A 365 -32.89 -7.81 -25.43
CA PHE A 365 -32.22 -6.94 -26.39
C PHE A 365 -32.49 -7.38 -27.83
N THR A 366 -33.45 -6.71 -28.48
CA THR A 366 -33.81 -6.93 -29.90
C THR A 366 -33.15 -5.92 -30.87
N GLY A 367 -32.17 -5.15 -30.39
CA GLY A 367 -31.50 -4.11 -31.19
C GLY A 367 -30.44 -4.67 -32.14
N GLN A 368 -30.14 -3.92 -33.21
CA GLN A 368 -28.99 -4.21 -34.06
C GLN A 368 -27.71 -3.58 -33.48
N GLY A 369 -26.59 -4.31 -33.52
CA GLY A 369 -25.29 -3.83 -33.07
C GLY A 369 -24.88 -4.36 -31.69
N LYS A 370 -23.97 -3.65 -31.01
CA LYS A 370 -23.46 -4.07 -29.70
C LYS A 370 -24.52 -3.81 -28.60
N ALA A 371 -24.80 -4.83 -27.79
CA ALA A 371 -25.66 -4.71 -26.61
C ALA A 371 -25.11 -3.69 -25.59
N PRO A 372 -25.97 -2.89 -24.94
CA PRO A 372 -25.58 -2.05 -23.79
C PRO A 372 -25.01 -2.92 -22.65
N SER A 373 -24.02 -2.45 -21.88
CA SER A 373 -23.40 -3.25 -20.82
C SER A 373 -24.40 -3.80 -19.78
N ALA A 374 -25.45 -3.05 -19.43
CA ALA A 374 -26.51 -3.56 -18.55
C ALA A 374 -27.29 -4.77 -19.13
N LYS A 375 -27.25 -4.99 -20.45
CA LYS A 375 -27.83 -6.15 -21.15
C LYS A 375 -26.82 -7.28 -21.36
N ILE A 376 -25.54 -7.09 -21.03
CA ILE A 376 -24.49 -8.10 -21.11
C ILE A 376 -24.46 -8.86 -19.79
N MET A 377 -24.89 -10.12 -19.82
CA MET A 377 -25.11 -10.93 -18.61
C MET A 377 -23.80 -11.52 -18.05
N THR A 378 -22.70 -11.45 -18.82
CA THR A 378 -21.36 -11.92 -18.44
C THR A 378 -20.26 -10.84 -18.51
N ASP A 379 -20.59 -9.54 -18.50
CA ASP A 379 -19.63 -8.45 -18.73
C ASP A 379 -18.44 -8.55 -17.75
N GLY A 380 -17.25 -8.86 -18.27
CA GLY A 380 -16.03 -8.95 -17.47
C GLY A 380 -15.65 -10.33 -16.92
N CYS A 381 -16.46 -11.39 -17.07
CA CYS A 381 -16.14 -12.72 -16.52
C CYS A 381 -16.07 -13.83 -17.59
N GLY A 382 -14.91 -14.48 -17.66
CA GLY A 382 -14.63 -15.64 -18.51
C GLY A 382 -14.24 -16.85 -17.66
N PHE A 383 -13.68 -17.90 -18.28
CA PHE A 383 -13.36 -19.14 -17.59
C PHE A 383 -11.86 -19.48 -17.59
N ALA A 384 -11.43 -20.22 -16.56
CA ALA A 384 -10.15 -20.92 -16.50
C ALA A 384 -10.42 -22.39 -16.13
N ASN A 385 -9.69 -23.32 -16.74
CA ASN A 385 -9.79 -24.72 -16.35
C ASN A 385 -9.06 -24.99 -15.02
N LEU A 386 -9.31 -26.16 -14.45
CA LEU A 386 -8.75 -26.56 -13.16
C LEU A 386 -7.21 -26.65 -13.16
N ALA A 387 -6.57 -26.92 -14.31
CA ALA A 387 -5.11 -26.87 -14.44
C ALA A 387 -4.56 -25.45 -14.22
N THR A 388 -5.12 -24.44 -14.90
CA THR A 388 -4.78 -23.02 -14.71
C THR A 388 -4.93 -22.61 -13.24
N LEU A 389 -6.04 -22.98 -12.58
CA LEU A 389 -6.30 -22.60 -11.19
C LEU A 389 -5.38 -23.34 -10.19
N ARG A 390 -5.00 -24.59 -10.47
CA ARG A 390 -3.98 -25.32 -9.69
C ARG A 390 -2.61 -24.67 -9.78
N SER A 391 -2.14 -24.31 -10.97
CA SER A 391 -0.86 -23.60 -11.15
C SER A 391 -0.85 -22.27 -10.41
N ILE A 392 -1.95 -21.51 -10.42
CA ILE A 392 -2.08 -20.27 -9.63
C ILE A 392 -2.02 -20.56 -8.12
N LYS A 393 -2.68 -21.61 -7.64
CA LYS A 393 -2.63 -22.06 -6.24
C LYS A 393 -1.21 -22.45 -5.81
N GLU A 394 -0.41 -23.04 -6.69
CA GLU A 394 0.98 -23.41 -6.43
C GLU A 394 1.90 -22.20 -6.40
N VAL A 395 1.85 -21.33 -7.41
CA VAL A 395 2.65 -20.09 -7.49
C VAL A 395 2.35 -19.12 -6.34
N LEU A 396 1.11 -19.06 -5.88
CA LEU A 396 0.69 -18.20 -4.77
C LEU A 396 0.68 -18.89 -3.40
N GLU A 397 1.11 -20.16 -3.31
CA GLU A 397 1.13 -20.95 -2.06
C GLU A 397 -0.21 -20.94 -1.27
N LEU A 398 -1.34 -21.03 -1.97
CA LEU A 398 -2.66 -20.90 -1.34
C LEU A 398 -3.08 -22.19 -0.62
N ASP A 399 -3.78 -22.04 0.50
CA ASP A 399 -4.33 -23.17 1.28
C ASP A 399 -5.31 -24.05 0.46
N SER A 400 -6.01 -23.46 -0.51
CA SER A 400 -6.98 -24.13 -1.39
C SER A 400 -6.92 -23.59 -2.82
N ILE A 401 -7.49 -24.34 -3.76
CA ILE A 401 -7.62 -23.89 -5.16
C ILE A 401 -8.70 -22.78 -5.21
N PRO A 402 -8.41 -21.60 -5.79
CA PRO A 402 -9.39 -20.52 -5.90
C PRO A 402 -10.45 -20.84 -6.96
N THR A 403 -11.71 -20.53 -6.66
CA THR A 403 -12.85 -20.65 -7.59
C THR A 403 -12.78 -19.62 -8.72
N ALA A 404 -12.35 -18.40 -8.40
CA ALA A 404 -12.22 -17.31 -9.35
C ALA A 404 -10.95 -16.49 -9.10
N VAL A 405 -10.39 -15.92 -10.16
CA VAL A 405 -9.17 -15.11 -10.11
C VAL A 405 -9.36 -13.82 -10.89
N GLN A 406 -9.11 -12.66 -10.26
CA GLN A 406 -9.01 -11.39 -10.97
C GLN A 406 -7.63 -11.28 -11.60
N CYS A 407 -7.57 -11.14 -12.93
CA CYS A 407 -6.29 -11.14 -13.64
C CYS A 407 -6.23 -10.18 -14.85
N ARG A 408 -5.05 -10.04 -15.45
CA ARG A 408 -4.82 -9.44 -16.77
C ARG A 408 -4.04 -10.45 -17.62
N VAL A 409 -4.46 -10.69 -18.85
CA VAL A 409 -3.84 -11.67 -19.78
C VAL A 409 -4.30 -11.38 -21.20
N ALA A 410 -3.44 -11.51 -22.21
CA ALA A 410 -3.76 -11.35 -23.64
C ALA A 410 -4.64 -10.11 -23.99
N GLY A 411 -4.39 -8.99 -23.32
CA GLY A 411 -5.13 -7.73 -23.53
C GLY A 411 -6.49 -7.66 -22.85
N ALA A 412 -6.88 -8.71 -22.14
CA ALA A 412 -8.10 -8.80 -21.36
C ALA A 412 -7.95 -8.31 -19.92
N LYS A 413 -9.05 -7.79 -19.37
CA LYS A 413 -9.27 -7.45 -17.95
C LYS A 413 -10.56 -8.11 -17.49
N GLY A 414 -10.50 -8.81 -16.35
CA GLY A 414 -11.69 -9.29 -15.67
C GLY A 414 -11.43 -10.37 -14.63
N LEU A 415 -12.47 -11.18 -14.39
CA LEU A 415 -12.40 -12.44 -13.64
C LEU A 415 -12.26 -13.65 -14.58
N LEU A 416 -11.49 -14.65 -14.16
CA LEU A 416 -11.54 -16.02 -14.69
C LEU A 416 -12.14 -16.92 -13.62
N LEU A 417 -13.28 -17.54 -13.94
CA LEU A 417 -14.05 -18.45 -13.08
C LEU A 417 -13.74 -19.91 -13.43
N LEU A 418 -13.86 -20.84 -12.48
CA LEU A 418 -13.76 -22.28 -12.74
C LEU A 418 -14.69 -22.71 -13.89
N HIS A 419 -14.13 -23.33 -14.92
CA HIS A 419 -14.86 -23.76 -16.10
C HIS A 419 -16.02 -24.71 -15.75
N PRO A 420 -17.24 -24.54 -16.29
CA PRO A 420 -18.40 -25.37 -15.95
C PRO A 420 -18.33 -26.81 -16.47
N ASN A 421 -17.65 -27.04 -17.60
CA ASN A 421 -17.53 -28.38 -18.19
C ASN A 421 -16.42 -29.20 -17.50
N GLU A 422 -16.77 -30.36 -16.95
CA GLU A 422 -15.83 -31.28 -16.30
C GLU A 422 -14.73 -31.79 -17.23
N ALA A 423 -15.00 -32.03 -18.52
CA ALA A 423 -14.01 -32.55 -19.45
C ALA A 423 -12.83 -31.57 -19.64
N ASN A 424 -13.09 -30.27 -19.72
CA ASN A 424 -12.04 -29.24 -19.75
C ASN A 424 -11.26 -29.17 -18.43
N ASN A 425 -11.90 -29.45 -17.29
CA ASN A 425 -11.25 -29.49 -15.97
C ASN A 425 -10.42 -30.76 -15.73
N MET A 426 -10.62 -31.81 -16.54
CA MET A 426 -9.81 -33.03 -16.53
C MET A 426 -8.52 -32.90 -17.37
N LEU A 427 -8.39 -31.85 -18.19
CA LEU A 427 -7.16 -31.56 -18.93
C LEU A 427 -6.03 -31.15 -17.98
N SER A 428 -4.82 -31.62 -18.28
CA SER A 428 -3.60 -31.24 -17.54
C SER A 428 -2.96 -29.94 -18.05
N THR A 429 -3.33 -29.50 -19.25
CA THR A 429 -2.84 -28.26 -19.88
C THR A 429 -3.61 -27.04 -19.35
N PRO A 430 -2.94 -25.98 -18.88
CA PRO A 430 -3.59 -24.72 -18.55
C PRO A 430 -4.29 -24.08 -19.75
N GLU A 431 -5.57 -23.75 -19.60
CA GLU A 431 -6.42 -23.08 -20.60
C GLU A 431 -7.23 -21.94 -19.98
N ILE A 432 -7.57 -20.95 -20.80
CA ILE A 432 -8.50 -19.86 -20.46
C ILE A 432 -9.48 -19.56 -21.61
N TYR A 433 -10.63 -19.00 -21.25
CA TYR A 433 -11.75 -18.73 -22.16
C TYR A 433 -12.21 -17.28 -21.92
N LEU A 434 -11.83 -16.38 -22.82
CA LEU A 434 -12.03 -14.94 -22.69
C LEU A 434 -13.29 -14.47 -23.42
N ARG A 435 -14.20 -13.79 -22.71
CA ARG A 435 -15.39 -13.16 -23.31
C ARG A 435 -15.03 -11.89 -24.10
N ASP A 436 -15.83 -11.53 -25.11
CA ASP A 436 -15.64 -10.28 -25.88
C ASP A 436 -15.56 -9.03 -24.99
N SER A 437 -16.39 -8.94 -23.95
CA SER A 437 -16.41 -7.89 -22.93
C SER A 437 -15.06 -7.70 -22.23
N GLN A 438 -14.33 -8.79 -21.97
CA GLN A 438 -13.07 -8.77 -21.25
C GLN A 438 -11.92 -8.19 -22.09
N ARG A 439 -11.96 -8.35 -23.42
CA ARG A 439 -10.89 -7.94 -24.34
C ARG A 439 -10.83 -6.43 -24.46
N LYS A 440 -9.90 -5.79 -23.73
CA LYS A 440 -9.78 -4.32 -23.66
C LYS A 440 -8.70 -3.76 -24.61
N ILE A 441 -7.74 -4.60 -25.01
CA ILE A 441 -6.68 -4.33 -26.01
C ILE A 441 -6.72 -5.47 -27.03
N LEU A 442 -6.65 -5.14 -28.31
CA LEU A 442 -6.43 -6.10 -29.40
C LEU A 442 -4.96 -6.05 -29.83
N TYR A 443 -4.34 -7.22 -29.97
CA TYR A 443 -2.98 -7.40 -30.48
C TYR A 443 -3.02 -8.03 -31.88
N PRO A 444 -2.04 -7.76 -32.77
CA PRO A 444 -1.86 -8.51 -34.01
C PRO A 444 -1.61 -9.99 -33.73
N GLU A 445 -0.64 -10.26 -32.87
CA GLU A 445 -0.10 -11.57 -32.56
C GLU A 445 0.26 -11.65 -31.06
N LEU A 446 0.22 -12.84 -30.48
CA LEU A 446 0.55 -13.09 -29.08
C LEU A 446 1.84 -13.92 -28.98
N HIS A 447 2.99 -13.24 -29.07
CA HIS A 447 4.31 -13.88 -28.99
C HIS A 447 5.13 -13.47 -27.75
N ASP A 448 4.83 -12.33 -27.14
CA ASP A 448 5.55 -11.88 -25.93
C ASP A 448 5.01 -12.59 -24.68
N THR A 449 5.90 -13.24 -23.92
CA THR A 449 5.57 -13.95 -22.67
C THR A 449 4.79 -13.07 -21.69
N ALA A 450 5.04 -11.76 -21.64
CA ALA A 450 4.32 -10.86 -20.74
C ALA A 450 2.84 -10.64 -21.12
N HIS A 451 2.48 -10.88 -22.38
CA HIS A 451 1.08 -10.88 -22.83
C HIS A 451 0.42 -12.25 -22.59
N LEU A 452 1.20 -13.33 -22.66
CA LEU A 452 0.75 -14.70 -22.44
C LEU A 452 0.68 -15.12 -20.96
N THR A 453 1.27 -14.32 -20.05
CA THR A 453 1.22 -14.56 -18.60
C THR A 453 -0.14 -14.16 -18.03
N VAL A 454 -0.72 -15.02 -17.20
CA VAL A 454 -1.89 -14.70 -16.36
C VAL A 454 -1.41 -13.87 -15.17
N ASP A 455 -1.49 -12.54 -15.29
CA ASP A 455 -1.10 -11.62 -14.23
C ASP A 455 -2.20 -11.57 -13.15
N VAL A 456 -1.99 -12.24 -12.02
CA VAL A 456 -2.96 -12.36 -10.92
C VAL A 456 -2.95 -11.11 -10.03
N LEU A 457 -4.13 -10.51 -9.81
CA LEU A 457 -4.31 -9.35 -8.92
C LEU A 457 -4.87 -9.77 -7.56
N ARG A 458 -5.91 -10.63 -7.56
CA ARG A 458 -6.63 -11.12 -6.38
C ARG A 458 -7.26 -12.48 -6.68
N THR A 459 -7.47 -13.28 -5.65
CA THR A 459 -8.20 -14.56 -5.72
C THR A 459 -9.55 -14.48 -5.00
N SER A 460 -10.49 -15.37 -5.33
CA SER A 460 -11.81 -15.48 -4.68
C SER A 460 -11.68 -15.74 -3.18
N HIS A 461 -12.32 -14.89 -2.38
CA HIS A 461 -12.43 -15.03 -0.93
C HIS A 461 -13.74 -14.39 -0.46
N LEU A 462 -14.37 -15.01 0.53
CA LEU A 462 -15.57 -14.48 1.19
C LEU A 462 -15.18 -13.92 2.57
N THR A 463 -15.67 -12.72 2.87
CA THR A 463 -15.50 -12.08 4.18
C THR A 463 -16.82 -12.01 4.92
N THR A 464 -16.77 -12.16 6.24
CA THR A 464 -17.91 -11.94 7.13
C THR A 464 -17.38 -11.49 8.51
N PRO A 465 -18.07 -10.57 9.22
CA PRO A 465 -19.22 -9.78 8.79
C PRO A 465 -18.86 -8.69 7.77
N ALA A 466 -19.79 -8.38 6.86
CA ALA A 466 -19.77 -7.16 6.05
C ALA A 466 -20.20 -5.94 6.91
N ARG A 467 -20.03 -4.72 6.37
CA ARG A 467 -20.18 -3.47 7.16
C ARG A 467 -21.09 -2.46 6.49
N LEU A 468 -22.14 -2.05 7.20
CA LEU A 468 -22.98 -0.96 6.71
C LEU A 468 -22.23 0.37 6.73
N SER A 469 -22.09 0.97 5.54
CA SER A 469 -21.69 2.37 5.36
C SER A 469 -22.90 3.30 5.50
N TYR A 470 -22.66 4.62 5.59
CA TYR A 470 -23.76 5.60 5.65
C TYR A 470 -24.65 5.54 4.41
N GLU A 471 -24.08 5.26 3.23
CA GLU A 471 -24.82 5.14 1.97
C GLU A 471 -25.86 4.02 2.03
N THR A 472 -25.44 2.83 2.47
CA THR A 472 -26.33 1.66 2.60
C THR A 472 -27.36 1.87 3.71
N ILE A 473 -27.00 2.50 4.84
CA ILE A 473 -27.96 2.83 5.90
C ILE A 473 -29.06 3.76 5.38
N ILE A 474 -28.67 4.80 4.61
CA ILE A 474 -29.62 5.74 4.01
C ILE A 474 -30.53 5.03 3.02
N ASN A 475 -29.97 4.24 2.09
CA ASN A 475 -30.77 3.50 1.12
C ASN A 475 -31.79 2.58 1.80
N LEU A 476 -31.34 1.75 2.74
CA LEU A 476 -32.20 0.81 3.47
C LEU A 476 -33.33 1.54 4.21
N ALA A 477 -33.03 2.66 4.88
CA ALA A 477 -34.02 3.44 5.62
C ALA A 477 -35.03 4.17 4.72
N GLU A 478 -34.58 4.77 3.62
CA GLU A 478 -35.46 5.43 2.63
C GLU A 478 -36.31 4.38 1.85
N ASN A 479 -35.82 3.15 1.70
CA ASN A 479 -36.57 1.96 1.28
C ASN A 479 -37.30 1.25 2.45
N GLY A 480 -37.60 1.96 3.54
CA GLY A 480 -38.59 1.54 4.54
C GLY A 480 -38.08 0.81 5.78
N VAL A 481 -36.78 0.49 5.90
CA VAL A 481 -36.22 -0.16 7.10
C VAL A 481 -36.28 0.78 8.33
N PRO A 482 -36.98 0.41 9.43
CA PRO A 482 -37.11 1.28 10.59
C PRO A 482 -35.80 1.67 11.31
N PRO A 483 -35.66 2.94 11.78
CA PRO A 483 -34.47 3.43 12.50
C PRO A 483 -34.04 2.58 13.71
N ASN A 484 -35.00 1.99 14.43
CA ASN A 484 -34.73 1.19 15.63
C ASN A 484 -33.97 -0.12 15.34
N ILE A 485 -34.00 -0.65 14.11
CA ILE A 485 -33.23 -1.84 13.74
C ILE A 485 -31.74 -1.48 13.68
N PHE A 486 -31.39 -0.40 12.98
CA PHE A 486 -30.02 0.13 12.93
C PHE A 486 -29.51 0.49 14.33
N PHE A 487 -30.36 1.09 15.18
CA PHE A 487 -30.02 1.37 16.57
C PHE A 487 -29.70 0.11 17.38
N GLY A 488 -30.54 -0.93 17.28
CA GLY A 488 -30.29 -2.21 17.95
C GLY A 488 -28.98 -2.87 17.49
N LEU A 489 -28.68 -2.81 16.20
CA LEU A 489 -27.42 -3.32 15.62
C LEU A 489 -26.20 -2.48 16.03
N LEU A 490 -26.34 -1.16 16.16
CA LEU A 490 -25.31 -0.27 16.71
C LEU A 490 -25.02 -0.58 18.17
N GLN A 491 -26.07 -0.71 18.99
CA GLN A 491 -25.95 -1.05 20.40
C GLN A 491 -25.28 -2.41 20.57
N LEU A 492 -25.76 -3.44 19.85
CA LEU A 492 -25.15 -4.77 19.85
C LEU A 492 -23.69 -4.74 19.37
N GLY A 493 -23.37 -3.94 18.35
CA GLY A 493 -22.00 -3.78 17.87
C GLY A 493 -21.06 -3.18 18.93
N VAL A 494 -21.53 -2.17 19.66
CA VAL A 494 -20.81 -1.57 20.80
C VAL A 494 -20.67 -2.58 21.94
N GLU A 495 -21.74 -3.30 22.29
CA GLU A 495 -21.73 -4.34 23.33
C GLU A 495 -20.76 -5.47 22.99
N VAL A 496 -20.77 -6.01 21.76
CA VAL A 496 -19.82 -7.05 21.31
C VAL A 496 -18.35 -6.58 21.38
N VAL A 497 -18.08 -5.31 21.03
CA VAL A 497 -16.73 -4.74 21.16
C VAL A 497 -16.31 -4.64 22.62
N LEU A 498 -17.21 -4.19 23.52
CA LEU A 498 -16.95 -4.15 24.95
C LEU A 498 -16.77 -5.56 25.53
N ASP A 499 -17.66 -6.50 25.26
CA ASP A 499 -17.63 -7.88 25.78
C ASP A 499 -16.42 -8.69 25.30
N GLY A 500 -15.87 -8.34 24.13
CA GLY A 500 -14.59 -8.87 23.64
C GLY A 500 -13.40 -8.21 24.33
N LEU A 501 -13.42 -6.88 24.45
CA LEU A 501 -12.32 -6.07 25.00
C LEU A 501 -12.44 -5.78 26.52
N PHE A 502 -13.33 -6.47 27.23
CA PHE A 502 -13.42 -6.58 28.70
C PHE A 502 -13.38 -8.05 29.17
N SER A 503 -13.01 -8.98 28.28
CA SER A 503 -12.97 -10.41 28.56
C SER A 503 -11.74 -10.82 29.39
N TRP A 504 -11.69 -10.46 30.67
CA TRP A 504 -10.69 -10.93 31.62
C TRP A 504 -11.34 -11.21 32.99
N PRO A 505 -10.78 -12.13 33.80
CA PRO A 505 -11.29 -12.39 35.15
C PRO A 505 -11.14 -11.15 36.05
N GLU A 506 -12.11 -10.92 36.94
CA GLU A 506 -12.06 -9.81 37.91
C GLU A 506 -11.04 -10.07 39.04
N ASP A 507 -10.72 -11.33 39.31
CA ASP A 507 -9.70 -11.74 40.28
C ASP A 507 -8.43 -12.23 39.54
N PRO A 508 -7.26 -11.59 39.73
CA PRO A 508 -5.99 -12.02 39.13
C PRO A 508 -5.39 -13.25 39.86
N LEU A 509 -6.15 -14.33 39.90
CA LEU A 509 -5.68 -15.65 40.35
C LEU A 509 -4.55 -16.16 39.44
N PRO A 510 -3.63 -17.01 39.96
CA PRO A 510 -2.53 -17.55 39.16
C PRO A 510 -3.03 -18.29 37.91
N LEU A 511 -2.21 -18.29 36.84
CA LEU A 511 -2.55 -18.85 35.53
C LEU A 511 -3.04 -20.32 35.55
N SER A 512 -2.72 -21.09 36.60
CA SER A 512 -3.25 -22.45 36.82
C SER A 512 -4.75 -22.52 37.12
N VAL A 513 -5.40 -21.39 37.43
CA VAL A 513 -6.84 -21.31 37.78
C VAL A 513 -7.61 -20.34 36.88
N MET A 514 -6.92 -19.47 36.12
CA MET A 514 -7.56 -18.59 35.15
C MET A 514 -8.32 -19.38 34.08
N SER A 515 -9.56 -18.97 33.80
CA SER A 515 -10.32 -19.44 32.64
C SER A 515 -9.56 -19.06 31.37
N HIS A 516 -8.82 -20.02 30.80
CA HIS A 516 -7.98 -19.82 29.61
C HIS A 516 -8.79 -19.17 28.47
N ASP A 517 -10.06 -19.56 28.34
CA ASP A 517 -11.05 -19.02 27.41
C ASP A 517 -11.19 -17.48 27.45
N SER A 518 -11.21 -16.87 28.64
CA SER A 518 -11.45 -15.42 28.77
C SER A 518 -10.31 -14.60 28.17
N MET A 519 -9.07 -14.90 28.54
CA MET A 519 -7.90 -14.19 28.00
C MET A 519 -7.66 -14.50 26.51
N LEU A 520 -8.02 -15.70 26.03
CA LEU A 520 -8.00 -16.03 24.61
C LEU A 520 -9.06 -15.25 23.81
N LYS A 521 -10.25 -15.01 24.40
CA LYS A 521 -11.29 -14.12 23.82
C LYS A 521 -10.84 -12.66 23.80
N LEU A 522 -10.13 -12.17 24.83
CA LEU A 522 -9.50 -10.84 24.82
C LEU A 522 -8.46 -10.72 23.71
N HIS A 523 -7.49 -11.64 23.66
CA HIS A 523 -6.44 -11.71 22.62
C HIS A 523 -7.05 -11.69 21.21
N SER A 524 -8.01 -12.59 20.95
CA SER A 524 -8.73 -12.66 19.69
C SER A 524 -9.47 -11.37 19.33
N SER A 525 -10.01 -10.67 20.34
CA SER A 525 -10.73 -9.40 20.14
C SER A 525 -9.79 -8.24 19.85
N VAL A 526 -8.64 -8.15 20.52
CA VAL A 526 -7.58 -7.16 20.23
C VAL A 526 -6.98 -7.41 18.83
N ASN A 527 -6.70 -8.67 18.48
CA ASN A 527 -6.20 -9.04 17.14
C ASN A 527 -7.19 -8.63 16.04
N ARG A 528 -8.49 -8.89 16.22
CA ARG A 528 -9.56 -8.44 15.29
C ARG A 528 -9.69 -6.91 15.27
N ALA A 529 -9.55 -6.23 16.41
CA ALA A 529 -9.63 -4.77 16.47
C ALA A 529 -8.51 -4.12 15.63
N GLY A 530 -7.26 -4.57 15.76
CA GLY A 530 -6.13 -4.04 15.00
C GLY A 530 -5.90 -4.64 13.61
N ALA A 531 -6.62 -5.71 13.25
CA ALA A 531 -6.33 -6.59 12.12
C ALA A 531 -4.87 -7.11 12.12
N VAL A 532 -4.34 -7.42 13.32
CA VAL A 532 -2.90 -7.59 13.56
C VAL A 532 -2.30 -8.74 12.76
N SER A 533 -2.91 -9.93 12.75
CA SER A 533 -2.39 -11.06 11.95
C SER A 533 -2.26 -10.74 10.45
N GLY A 534 -3.23 -10.03 9.88
CA GLY A 534 -3.19 -9.61 8.47
C GLY A 534 -2.08 -8.59 8.21
N ALA A 535 -1.94 -7.60 9.11
CA ALA A 535 -0.87 -6.60 9.03
C ALA A 535 0.53 -7.22 9.15
N LYS A 536 0.72 -8.17 10.08
CA LYS A 536 1.98 -8.92 10.25
C LYS A 536 2.37 -9.68 8.97
N LEU A 537 1.43 -10.43 8.38
CA LEU A 537 1.66 -11.19 7.15
C LEU A 537 1.93 -10.25 5.96
N ALA A 538 1.17 -9.16 5.84
CA ALA A 538 1.34 -8.18 4.76
C ALA A 538 2.70 -7.44 4.82
N ARG A 539 3.23 -7.16 6.02
CA ARG A 539 4.56 -6.55 6.19
C ARG A 539 5.70 -7.47 5.78
N ARG A 540 5.56 -8.78 5.98
CA ARG A 540 6.57 -9.78 5.59
C ARG A 540 6.55 -10.10 4.11
N ASP A 541 5.37 -10.09 3.50
CA ASP A 541 5.14 -10.51 2.13
C ASP A 541 4.44 -9.41 1.32
N ILE A 542 5.03 -8.19 1.32
CA ILE A 542 4.49 -6.97 0.67
C ILE A 542 4.07 -7.24 -0.78
N ALA A 543 4.84 -8.09 -1.46
CA ALA A 543 4.66 -8.42 -2.87
C ALA A 543 3.45 -9.33 -3.13
N TYR A 544 3.19 -10.33 -2.26
CA TYR A 544 2.05 -11.25 -2.43
C TYR A 544 0.81 -10.88 -1.59
N ALA A 545 0.93 -9.95 -0.64
CA ALA A 545 -0.11 -9.60 0.33
C ALA A 545 -1.49 -9.28 -0.28
N ARG A 546 -1.54 -8.65 -1.45
CA ARG A 546 -2.79 -8.36 -2.17
C ARG A 546 -3.42 -9.62 -2.79
N ALA A 547 -2.63 -10.46 -3.43
CA ALA A 547 -3.10 -11.67 -4.10
C ALA A 547 -3.49 -12.78 -3.12
N LYS A 548 -2.75 -12.90 -2.00
CA LYS A 548 -3.03 -13.79 -0.85
C LYS A 548 -4.13 -13.25 0.09
N GLY A 549 -4.69 -12.07 -0.16
CA GLY A 549 -5.80 -11.50 0.63
C GLY A 549 -5.45 -11.02 2.04
N TYR A 550 -4.17 -10.76 2.33
CA TYR A 550 -3.71 -10.27 3.65
C TYR A 550 -4.07 -8.79 3.90
N ILE A 551 -4.26 -8.02 2.83
CA ILE A 551 -4.68 -6.61 2.87
C ILE A 551 -6.17 -6.53 2.54
N TRP A 552 -6.97 -6.09 3.52
CA TRP A 552 -8.42 -5.91 3.40
C TRP A 552 -8.77 -4.51 2.87
N ASP A 553 -9.79 -4.42 2.01
CA ASP A 553 -10.16 -3.18 1.28
C ASP A 553 -10.47 -1.98 2.20
N HIS A 554 -10.90 -2.19 3.45
CA HIS A 554 -11.15 -1.12 4.42
C HIS A 554 -9.92 -0.27 4.80
N LYS A 555 -8.69 -0.70 4.45
CA LYS A 555 -7.47 0.12 4.53
C LYS A 555 -7.07 0.78 3.20
N GLN A 556 -7.74 0.47 2.08
CA GLN A 556 -7.55 1.21 0.82
C GLN A 556 -8.47 2.44 0.73
N GLU A 557 -9.64 2.41 1.39
CA GLU A 557 -10.53 3.58 1.52
C GLU A 557 -9.96 4.68 2.43
N GLU A 558 -9.16 4.30 3.43
CA GLU A 558 -8.35 5.21 4.22
C GLU A 558 -7.01 5.39 3.48
N GLY A 559 -7.01 6.28 2.48
CA GLY A 559 -5.99 6.41 1.43
C GLY A 559 -4.57 6.80 1.87
N ASP A 560 -3.90 5.89 2.57
CA ASP A 560 -2.53 5.97 3.07
C ASP A 560 -1.51 5.25 2.15
N GLU A 561 -1.81 5.12 0.85
CA GLU A 561 -0.77 4.83 -0.18
C GLU A 561 0.17 6.04 -0.42
N ASN A 562 -0.08 7.18 0.26
CA ASN A 562 0.71 8.41 0.21
C ASN A 562 1.51 8.67 1.50
N THR A 563 2.36 7.73 1.91
CA THR A 563 3.47 8.06 2.81
C THR A 563 4.47 8.92 2.05
N GLU A 564 4.33 10.25 2.10
CA GLU A 564 5.37 11.14 1.56
C GLU A 564 6.70 10.92 2.30
N PRO A 565 7.80 10.55 1.60
CA PRO A 565 9.12 10.66 2.17
C PRO A 565 9.45 12.15 2.29
N LEU A 566 9.66 12.60 3.54
CA LEU A 566 10.44 13.79 3.84
C LEU A 566 11.79 13.37 4.44
N GLU A 567 12.84 14.17 4.23
CA GLU A 567 14.11 14.23 4.97
C GLU A 567 15.08 13.00 5.05
N ASP A 568 16.36 13.31 4.81
CA ASP A 568 17.50 12.44 4.45
C ASP A 568 18.18 11.60 5.57
N LEU A 569 17.39 10.93 6.41
CA LEU A 569 17.91 9.94 7.37
C LEU A 569 17.41 8.53 7.03
N PRO A 570 18.16 7.46 7.39
CA PRO A 570 17.64 6.10 7.34
C PRO A 570 16.49 5.99 8.34
N ARG A 571 15.27 6.04 7.81
CA ARG A 571 14.02 5.97 8.58
C ARG A 571 13.63 4.51 8.83
N SER A 572 13.11 4.26 10.03
CA SER A 572 12.50 2.99 10.42
C SER A 572 11.26 2.74 9.58
N THR A 573 11.07 1.48 9.15
CA THR A 573 9.89 1.15 8.37
C THR A 573 8.63 1.31 9.22
N ALA A 574 7.64 2.02 8.67
CA ALA A 574 6.32 2.15 9.26
C ALA A 574 5.78 0.79 9.71
N TRP A 575 5.37 0.71 10.98
CA TRP A 575 4.73 -0.48 11.56
C TRP A 575 5.63 -1.73 11.77
N TRP A 576 6.97 -1.60 11.71
CA TRP A 576 7.90 -2.63 12.18
C TRP A 576 8.32 -2.44 13.65
N PRO A 577 8.50 -3.53 14.43
CA PRO A 577 8.86 -3.46 15.83
C PRO A 577 10.29 -2.92 16.02
N ASP A 578 10.57 -2.30 17.17
CA ASP A 578 11.94 -2.05 17.57
C ASP A 578 12.55 -3.32 18.18
N TYR A 579 13.45 -3.98 17.45
CA TYR A 579 14.13 -5.19 17.91
C TYR A 579 15.08 -4.98 19.08
N THR A 580 15.49 -3.73 19.38
CA THR A 580 16.37 -3.45 20.51
C THR A 580 15.60 -3.46 21.83
N SER A 581 14.47 -2.76 21.90
CA SER A 581 13.59 -2.78 23.07
C SER A 581 12.63 -3.98 23.10
N GLY A 582 12.24 -4.51 21.93
CA GLY A 582 11.12 -5.43 21.76
C GLY A 582 9.78 -4.75 21.47
N GLN A 583 9.71 -3.42 21.41
CA GLN A 583 8.44 -2.70 21.35
C GLN A 583 7.74 -2.84 19.98
N PRO A 584 6.48 -3.32 19.91
CA PRO A 584 5.68 -3.29 18.69
C PRO A 584 5.17 -1.87 18.37
N SER A 585 4.96 -1.58 17.08
CA SER A 585 4.59 -0.23 16.63
C SER A 585 3.10 0.10 16.78
N SER A 586 2.21 -0.91 16.74
CA SER A 586 0.76 -0.71 16.94
C SER A 586 0.36 -0.91 18.41
N LEU A 587 -0.72 -0.24 18.82
CA LEU A 587 -1.25 -0.35 20.19
C LEU A 587 -1.75 -1.77 20.45
N GLU A 588 -2.41 -2.36 19.46
CA GLU A 588 -2.95 -3.72 19.50
C GLU A 588 -1.83 -4.76 19.60
N GLU A 589 -0.75 -4.65 18.81
CA GLU A 589 0.41 -5.55 18.97
C GLU A 589 1.09 -5.37 20.34
N THR A 590 1.18 -4.14 20.85
CA THR A 590 1.70 -3.90 22.22
C THR A 590 0.86 -4.65 23.26
N VAL A 591 -0.47 -4.57 23.17
CA VAL A 591 -1.41 -5.25 24.09
C VAL A 591 -1.31 -6.77 23.96
N LEU A 592 -1.19 -7.31 22.75
CA LEU A 592 -1.06 -8.75 22.52
C LEU A 592 0.23 -9.31 23.14
N VAL A 593 1.38 -8.66 22.92
CA VAL A 593 2.66 -9.11 23.49
C VAL A 593 2.63 -9.10 25.02
N LEU A 594 1.98 -8.10 25.64
CA LEU A 594 1.81 -8.05 27.11
C LEU A 594 0.93 -9.19 27.62
N ILE A 595 -0.18 -9.49 26.95
CA ILE A 595 -1.06 -10.62 27.30
C ILE A 595 -0.33 -11.96 27.14
N GLU A 596 0.40 -12.14 26.04
CA GLU A 596 1.18 -13.35 25.74
C GLU A 596 2.33 -13.58 26.74
N ALA A 597 2.91 -12.51 27.29
CA ALA A 597 3.91 -12.56 28.36
C ALA A 597 3.32 -12.87 29.76
N GLY A 598 1.99 -12.89 29.91
CA GLY A 598 1.30 -13.17 31.17
C GLY A 598 0.96 -11.94 32.02
N PHE A 599 0.92 -10.73 31.45
CA PHE A 599 0.41 -9.55 32.15
C PHE A 599 -1.13 -9.52 32.15
N HIS A 600 -1.70 -8.95 33.22
CA HIS A 600 -3.15 -8.84 33.41
C HIS A 600 -3.61 -7.37 33.41
N PRO A 601 -4.75 -7.00 32.78
CA PRO A 601 -5.21 -5.61 32.70
C PRO A 601 -5.49 -4.92 34.04
N LEU A 602 -5.69 -5.69 35.12
CA LEU A 602 -5.91 -5.17 36.47
C LEU A 602 -4.60 -4.98 37.27
N THR A 603 -3.50 -5.62 36.86
CA THR A 603 -2.24 -5.64 37.64
C THR A 603 -1.09 -4.89 36.98
N GLU A 604 -1.15 -4.62 35.67
CA GLU A 604 -0.11 -3.89 34.95
C GLU A 604 -0.67 -2.60 34.30
N TRP A 605 -0.11 -1.46 34.71
CA TRP A 605 -0.56 -0.14 34.29
C TRP A 605 -0.37 0.11 32.79
N ILE A 606 0.73 -0.34 32.17
CA ILE A 606 0.93 -0.10 30.73
C ILE A 606 -0.12 -0.85 29.90
N LEU A 607 -0.48 -2.07 30.31
CA LEU A 607 -1.49 -2.88 29.63
C LEU A 607 -2.85 -2.22 29.76
N GLN A 608 -3.21 -1.78 30.98
CA GLN A 608 -4.43 -1.04 31.26
C GLN A 608 -4.57 0.21 30.37
N GLU A 609 -3.55 1.06 30.29
CA GLU A 609 -3.58 2.31 29.53
C GLU A 609 -3.57 2.07 28.01
N LYS A 610 -2.79 1.10 27.51
CA LYS A 610 -2.79 0.74 26.08
C LYS A 610 -4.12 0.13 25.65
N LEU A 611 -4.70 -0.75 26.47
CA LEU A 611 -6.00 -1.38 26.22
C LEU A 611 -7.14 -0.35 26.28
N ARG A 612 -7.08 0.62 27.20
CA ARG A 612 -7.99 1.79 27.22
C ARG A 612 -7.96 2.56 25.91
N GLN A 613 -6.78 2.75 25.31
CA GLN A 613 -6.65 3.40 24.00
C GLN A 613 -7.19 2.52 22.86
N VAL A 614 -6.91 1.21 22.86
CA VAL A 614 -7.49 0.27 21.87
C VAL A 614 -9.02 0.26 21.93
N ILE A 615 -9.62 0.19 23.13
CA ILE A 615 -11.08 0.24 23.31
C ILE A 615 -11.64 1.57 22.81
N ASN A 616 -11.03 2.71 23.18
CA ASN A 616 -11.50 4.02 22.72
C ASN A 616 -11.40 4.17 21.18
N THR A 617 -10.33 3.66 20.56
CA THR A 617 -10.18 3.64 19.09
C THR A 617 -11.21 2.71 18.44
N ALA A 618 -11.49 1.54 19.02
CA ALA A 618 -12.55 0.64 18.54
C ALA A 618 -13.94 1.29 18.66
N LEU A 619 -14.23 1.98 19.77
CA LEU A 619 -15.47 2.73 19.97
C LEU A 619 -15.60 3.93 19.01
N ASN A 620 -14.49 4.60 18.65
CA ASN A 620 -14.50 5.72 17.69
C ASN A 620 -14.89 5.29 16.25
N ARG A 621 -14.86 3.99 15.92
CA ARG A 621 -15.36 3.46 14.62
C ARG A 621 -16.88 3.50 14.53
N PHE A 622 -17.56 3.64 15.65
CA PHE A 622 -18.97 3.95 15.74
C PHE A 622 -19.13 5.47 15.73
N SER A 623 -18.89 6.08 14.56
CA SER A 623 -19.12 7.50 14.28
C SER A 623 -20.30 7.68 13.32
N VAL A 624 -21.02 8.80 13.45
CA VAL A 624 -22.17 9.17 12.59
C VAL A 624 -21.74 9.49 11.17
N SER A 625 -20.58 10.14 11.03
CA SER A 625 -19.99 10.56 9.75
C SER A 625 -19.52 9.38 8.89
N LYS A 626 -19.07 8.31 9.54
CA LYS A 626 -18.44 7.12 8.94
C LYS A 626 -18.80 5.86 9.75
N PRO A 627 -20.08 5.46 9.80
CA PRO A 627 -20.47 4.23 10.47
C PRO A 627 -19.79 3.05 9.78
N LYS A 628 -19.25 2.13 10.58
CA LYS A 628 -18.63 0.87 10.13
C LYS A 628 -19.27 -0.31 10.90
N ILE A 629 -20.60 -0.38 10.88
CA ILE A 629 -21.41 -1.31 11.70
C ILE A 629 -21.26 -2.74 11.17
N PRO A 630 -20.67 -3.69 11.91
CA PRO A 630 -20.56 -5.08 11.47
C PRO A 630 -21.90 -5.80 11.63
N ILE A 631 -22.41 -6.41 10.56
CA ILE A 631 -23.67 -7.18 10.58
C ILE A 631 -23.36 -8.67 10.61
N ALA A 632 -23.83 -9.41 11.62
CA ALA A 632 -23.48 -10.82 11.77
C ALA A 632 -24.07 -11.71 10.66
N GLU A 633 -25.30 -11.41 10.22
CA GLU A 633 -25.95 -12.05 9.06
C GLU A 633 -25.56 -11.34 7.74
N SER A 634 -24.26 -11.24 7.45
CA SER A 634 -23.79 -10.69 6.17
C SER A 634 -22.43 -11.21 5.71
N CYS A 635 -22.17 -11.10 4.41
CA CYS A 635 -20.88 -11.39 3.80
C CYS A 635 -20.57 -10.50 2.61
N SER A 636 -19.30 -10.44 2.20
CA SER A 636 -18.86 -9.86 0.93
C SER A 636 -17.92 -10.81 0.18
N ALA A 637 -18.13 -10.96 -1.13
CA ALA A 637 -17.28 -11.75 -2.01
C ALA A 637 -17.32 -11.18 -3.44
N PHE A 638 -16.49 -11.72 -4.35
CA PHE A 638 -16.63 -11.39 -5.77
C PHE A 638 -17.98 -11.86 -6.30
N VAL A 639 -18.59 -11.03 -7.13
CA VAL A 639 -19.78 -11.42 -7.89
C VAL A 639 -19.38 -12.03 -9.22
N VAL A 640 -20.05 -13.12 -9.61
CA VAL A 640 -19.79 -13.87 -10.84
C VAL A 640 -21.12 -14.22 -11.53
N PRO A 641 -21.17 -14.28 -12.87
CA PRO A 641 -22.36 -14.73 -13.57
C PRO A 641 -22.52 -16.25 -13.41
N ASP A 642 -23.75 -16.73 -13.50
CA ASP A 642 -24.07 -18.15 -13.49
C ASP A 642 -23.35 -18.86 -14.66
N PRO A 643 -22.42 -19.79 -14.37
CA PRO A 643 -21.66 -20.50 -15.39
C PRO A 643 -22.46 -21.63 -16.06
N LEU A 644 -23.62 -22.00 -15.52
CA LEU A 644 -24.50 -23.08 -16.02
C LEU A 644 -25.83 -22.56 -16.59
N GLY A 645 -26.26 -21.36 -16.20
CA GLY A 645 -27.52 -20.74 -16.65
C GLY A 645 -28.76 -21.44 -16.08
N ILE A 646 -28.73 -21.77 -14.79
CA ILE A 646 -29.80 -22.48 -14.07
C ILE A 646 -30.50 -21.61 -13.00
N LEU A 647 -29.86 -20.52 -12.56
CA LEU A 647 -30.45 -19.50 -11.68
C LEU A 647 -31.42 -18.63 -12.47
N LYS A 648 -32.64 -18.49 -11.95
CA LYS A 648 -33.69 -17.64 -12.53
C LYS A 648 -33.49 -16.17 -12.18
N GLU A 649 -34.16 -15.28 -12.91
CA GLU A 649 -34.25 -13.87 -12.53
C GLU A 649 -34.74 -13.72 -11.07
N GLY A 650 -33.93 -13.08 -10.23
CA GLY A 650 -34.18 -12.94 -8.78
C GLY A 650 -33.64 -14.05 -7.88
N GLU A 651 -33.05 -15.13 -8.41
CA GLU A 651 -32.33 -16.16 -7.63
C GLU A 651 -30.81 -15.89 -7.64
N ILE A 652 -30.13 -16.10 -6.51
CA ILE A 652 -28.65 -16.07 -6.39
C ILE A 652 -28.15 -17.28 -5.61
N GLN A 653 -26.88 -17.66 -5.77
CA GLN A 653 -26.24 -18.65 -4.91
C GLN A 653 -25.03 -18.07 -4.16
N VAL A 654 -24.97 -18.31 -2.85
CA VAL A 654 -23.87 -17.89 -1.97
C VAL A 654 -23.40 -19.08 -1.14
N ARG A 655 -22.15 -19.48 -1.35
CA ARG A 655 -21.51 -20.60 -0.65
C ARG A 655 -20.09 -20.24 -0.24
N SER A 656 -19.73 -20.50 1.00
CA SER A 656 -18.36 -20.31 1.51
C SER A 656 -17.61 -21.64 1.66
N SER A 657 -16.28 -21.58 1.63
CA SER A 657 -15.40 -22.71 2.01
C SER A 657 -15.40 -23.01 3.52
N PHE A 658 -15.97 -22.14 4.35
CA PHE A 658 -16.11 -22.31 5.80
C PHE A 658 -17.54 -22.03 6.28
N SER A 659 -17.88 -22.50 7.48
CA SER A 659 -19.19 -22.24 8.07
C SER A 659 -19.35 -20.77 8.46
N ILE A 660 -20.45 -20.15 8.02
CA ILE A 660 -20.82 -18.76 8.35
C ILE A 660 -22.20 -18.73 9.01
N LYS A 661 -22.58 -17.63 9.67
CA LYS A 661 -23.83 -17.51 10.43
C LYS A 661 -25.06 -17.43 9.49
N SER A 662 -25.51 -18.57 8.99
CA SER A 662 -26.58 -18.68 7.98
C SER A 662 -28.00 -18.38 8.49
N ALA A 663 -28.24 -18.52 9.79
CA ALA A 663 -29.55 -18.32 10.42
C ALA A 663 -29.37 -17.92 11.90
N PRO A 664 -30.42 -17.43 12.59
CA PRO A 664 -30.40 -17.21 14.03
C PRO A 664 -30.04 -18.51 14.79
N GLY A 665 -28.79 -18.59 15.26
CA GLY A 665 -28.25 -19.76 15.98
C GLY A 665 -27.68 -20.89 15.11
N GLY A 666 -27.68 -20.78 13.78
CA GLY A 666 -27.17 -21.81 12.86
C GLY A 666 -25.95 -21.35 12.04
N GLU A 667 -24.86 -22.10 12.11
CA GLU A 667 -23.70 -21.95 11.21
C GLU A 667 -23.79 -22.96 10.05
N SER A 668 -23.61 -22.49 8.81
CA SER A 668 -23.64 -23.29 7.57
C SER A 668 -22.73 -22.64 6.52
N PRO A 669 -22.08 -23.40 5.62
CA PRO A 669 -21.37 -22.85 4.47
C PRO A 669 -22.31 -22.32 3.36
N VAL A 670 -23.64 -22.42 3.51
CA VAL A 670 -24.64 -22.02 2.50
C VAL A 670 -25.63 -21.03 3.11
N ILE A 671 -25.96 -19.97 2.35
CA ILE A 671 -27.04 -19.02 2.67
C ILE A 671 -28.29 -19.37 1.86
N LEU A 672 -29.46 -19.31 2.49
CA LEU A 672 -30.76 -19.65 1.89
C LEU A 672 -31.82 -18.64 2.32
N GLY A 673 -32.82 -18.39 1.46
CA GLY A 673 -33.97 -17.54 1.77
C GLY A 673 -33.88 -16.16 1.11
N GLU A 674 -34.72 -15.22 1.54
CA GLU A 674 -34.67 -13.84 1.04
C GLU A 674 -33.45 -13.10 1.60
N VAL A 675 -32.76 -12.35 0.75
CA VAL A 675 -31.56 -11.57 1.09
C VAL A 675 -31.56 -10.22 0.37
N LEU A 676 -30.83 -9.25 0.91
CA LEU A 676 -30.55 -7.97 0.25
C LEU A 676 -29.12 -8.00 -0.31
N VAL A 677 -28.93 -7.49 -1.53
CA VAL A 677 -27.62 -7.36 -2.19
C VAL A 677 -27.34 -5.91 -2.58
N THR A 678 -26.10 -5.46 -2.44
CA THR A 678 -25.67 -4.10 -2.79
C THR A 678 -24.19 -4.04 -3.16
N ARG A 679 -23.79 -2.97 -3.84
CA ARG A 679 -22.40 -2.60 -4.14
C ARG A 679 -22.17 -1.14 -3.72
N HIS A 680 -20.91 -0.74 -3.53
CA HIS A 680 -20.55 0.68 -3.39
C HIS A 680 -20.07 1.25 -4.74
N PRO A 681 -20.43 2.49 -5.11
CA PRO A 681 -21.27 3.44 -4.35
C PRO A 681 -22.77 3.08 -4.37
N CYS A 682 -23.50 3.44 -3.32
CA CYS A 682 -24.94 3.20 -3.19
C CYS A 682 -25.68 4.56 -3.05
N LYS A 683 -26.31 5.04 -4.13
CA LYS A 683 -26.78 6.43 -4.27
C LYS A 683 -28.21 6.63 -4.76
N VAL A 684 -28.82 5.62 -5.38
CA VAL A 684 -30.24 5.65 -5.82
C VAL A 684 -31.02 4.51 -5.16
N PRO A 685 -32.37 4.61 -5.05
CA PRO A 685 -33.21 3.58 -4.41
C PRO A 685 -32.87 2.15 -4.81
N THR A 686 -32.64 1.92 -6.11
CA THR A 686 -32.43 0.60 -6.71
C THR A 686 -31.06 -0.01 -6.50
N ASP A 687 -30.10 0.70 -5.88
CA ASP A 687 -28.74 0.17 -5.64
C ASP A 687 -28.70 -0.95 -4.58
N VAL A 688 -29.80 -1.15 -3.83
CA VAL A 688 -30.05 -2.34 -3.02
C VAL A 688 -31.19 -3.14 -3.69
N GLN A 689 -30.95 -4.42 -3.96
CA GLN A 689 -31.94 -5.34 -4.52
C GLN A 689 -32.31 -6.43 -3.52
N LYS A 690 -33.60 -6.79 -3.44
CA LYS A 690 -34.07 -7.97 -2.69
C LYS A 690 -34.15 -9.16 -3.64
N VAL A 691 -33.45 -10.23 -3.31
CA VAL A 691 -33.33 -11.46 -4.12
C VAL A 691 -33.42 -12.70 -3.23
N ARG A 692 -33.46 -13.90 -3.82
CA ARG A 692 -33.55 -15.16 -3.09
C ARG A 692 -32.26 -15.98 -3.22
N ALA A 693 -31.60 -16.23 -2.09
CA ALA A 693 -30.51 -17.19 -2.00
C ALA A 693 -31.02 -18.63 -2.07
N VAL A 694 -30.41 -19.44 -2.94
CA VAL A 694 -30.75 -20.84 -3.23
C VAL A 694 -29.48 -21.72 -3.26
N ASP A 695 -29.66 -23.05 -3.23
CA ASP A 695 -28.59 -24.06 -3.32
C ASP A 695 -28.94 -25.08 -4.41
N TYR A 696 -28.48 -24.80 -5.64
CA TYR A 696 -28.45 -25.76 -6.74
C TYR A 696 -27.20 -26.64 -6.59
N PRO A 697 -27.34 -27.98 -6.48
CA PRO A 697 -26.22 -28.91 -6.31
C PRO A 697 -25.09 -28.75 -7.34
N GLU A 698 -25.45 -28.41 -8.57
CA GLU A 698 -24.57 -28.22 -9.72
C GLU A 698 -23.62 -27.03 -9.53
N LEU A 699 -24.05 -26.00 -8.78
CA LEU A 699 -23.25 -24.80 -8.51
C LEU A 699 -22.40 -24.90 -7.23
N ARG A 700 -22.39 -26.05 -6.52
CA ARG A 700 -21.69 -26.19 -5.23
C ARG A 700 -20.16 -26.15 -5.31
N ALA A 701 -19.59 -26.30 -6.50
CA ALA A 701 -18.16 -26.08 -6.75
C ALA A 701 -17.78 -24.59 -6.67
N TYR A 702 -18.74 -23.67 -6.80
CA TYR A 702 -18.50 -22.23 -6.82
C TYR A 702 -18.50 -21.64 -5.40
N THR A 703 -17.44 -21.91 -4.65
CA THR A 703 -17.25 -21.41 -3.28
C THR A 703 -16.54 -20.06 -3.23
N ASP A 704 -16.82 -19.28 -2.19
CA ASP A 704 -16.23 -17.97 -1.89
C ASP A 704 -16.42 -16.91 -3.01
N VAL A 705 -17.56 -17.03 -3.70
CA VAL A 705 -18.11 -16.11 -4.70
C VAL A 705 -19.63 -15.99 -4.50
N ILE A 706 -20.23 -14.96 -5.08
CA ILE A 706 -21.69 -14.77 -5.15
C ILE A 706 -22.10 -14.98 -6.62
N VAL A 707 -22.88 -16.02 -6.89
CA VAL A 707 -23.33 -16.37 -8.25
C VAL A 707 -24.64 -15.65 -8.54
N PHE A 708 -24.65 -14.83 -9.59
CA PHE A 708 -25.81 -14.06 -10.07
C PHE A 708 -26.40 -14.69 -11.34
N PRO A 709 -27.71 -14.54 -11.58
CA PRO A 709 -28.36 -15.16 -12.73
C PRO A 709 -27.93 -14.48 -14.04
N ILE A 710 -27.88 -15.27 -15.11
CA ILE A 710 -27.76 -14.75 -16.49
C ILE A 710 -29.12 -14.61 -17.18
N GLU A 711 -30.21 -14.97 -16.50
CA GLU A 711 -31.57 -14.63 -16.89
C GLU A 711 -31.97 -13.20 -16.49
N GLY A 712 -33.00 -12.68 -17.15
CA GLY A 712 -33.65 -11.43 -16.80
C GLY A 712 -33.47 -10.31 -17.82
N SER A 713 -34.08 -9.16 -17.54
CA SER A 713 -34.09 -8.03 -18.47
C SER A 713 -32.73 -7.29 -18.52
N CYS A 714 -32.03 -7.18 -17.40
CA CYS A 714 -30.68 -6.62 -17.28
C CYS A 714 -29.88 -7.45 -16.27
N SER A 715 -28.55 -7.39 -16.31
CA SER A 715 -27.72 -8.12 -15.35
C SER A 715 -27.95 -7.60 -13.93
N LEU A 716 -28.05 -8.50 -12.94
CA LEU A 716 -28.30 -8.09 -11.55
C LEU A 716 -27.20 -7.15 -11.03
N ALA A 717 -25.95 -7.33 -11.45
CA ALA A 717 -24.83 -6.44 -11.12
C ALA A 717 -25.06 -5.00 -11.62
N SER A 718 -25.69 -4.81 -12.79
CA SER A 718 -25.91 -3.47 -13.34
C SER A 718 -26.89 -2.61 -12.51
N PHE A 719 -27.82 -3.23 -11.79
CA PHE A 719 -28.70 -2.52 -10.85
C PHE A 719 -27.97 -2.02 -9.59
N LEU A 720 -26.79 -2.55 -9.28
CA LEU A 720 -26.02 -2.20 -8.07
C LEU A 720 -25.01 -1.09 -8.38
N GLY A 721 -25.52 0.12 -8.66
CA GLY A 721 -24.73 1.28 -9.03
C GLY A 721 -23.98 1.13 -10.36
N GLY A 722 -24.49 0.33 -11.31
CA GLY A 722 -23.84 0.08 -12.61
C GLY A 722 -22.65 -0.90 -12.52
N GLY A 723 -22.80 -2.00 -11.79
CA GLY A 723 -21.76 -3.02 -11.63
C GLY A 723 -21.60 -4.00 -12.79
N ASP A 724 -20.46 -4.69 -12.79
CA ASP A 724 -20.08 -5.75 -13.74
C ASP A 724 -19.45 -6.96 -13.02
N TYR A 725 -18.85 -7.88 -13.78
CA TYR A 725 -18.19 -9.08 -13.25
C TYR A 725 -16.66 -9.07 -13.50
N ASP A 726 -16.03 -7.90 -13.64
CA ASP A 726 -14.60 -7.73 -13.93
C ASP A 726 -13.69 -7.70 -12.66
N GLY A 727 -14.36 -7.82 -11.51
CA GLY A 727 -13.80 -7.99 -10.17
C GLY A 727 -14.54 -7.21 -9.08
N ASP A 728 -15.79 -6.82 -9.34
CA ASP A 728 -16.68 -6.23 -8.35
C ASP A 728 -16.92 -7.18 -7.18
N LYS A 729 -17.09 -6.58 -5.99
CA LYS A 729 -17.56 -7.29 -4.80
C LYS A 729 -18.95 -6.80 -4.45
N VAL A 730 -19.83 -7.74 -4.10
CA VAL A 730 -21.18 -7.47 -3.61
C VAL A 730 -21.22 -7.78 -2.12
N GLU A 731 -21.94 -6.96 -1.35
CA GLU A 731 -22.33 -7.28 0.02
C GLU A 731 -23.72 -7.92 0.02
N VAL A 732 -23.88 -9.01 0.79
CA VAL A 732 -25.14 -9.74 0.95
C VAL A 732 -25.55 -9.69 2.41
N PHE A 733 -26.81 -9.33 2.68
CA PHE A 733 -27.38 -9.24 4.02
C PHE A 733 -28.63 -10.13 4.12
N TRP A 734 -28.64 -11.06 5.07
CA TRP A 734 -29.77 -11.96 5.35
C TRP A 734 -30.31 -11.79 6.78
N ASN A 735 -30.03 -10.65 7.41
CA ASN A 735 -30.64 -10.26 8.66
C ASN A 735 -32.17 -10.11 8.47
N GLU A 736 -32.95 -10.89 9.21
CA GLU A 736 -34.40 -10.97 9.00
C GLU A 736 -35.12 -9.63 9.15
N ASP A 737 -34.68 -8.76 10.06
CA ASP A 737 -35.34 -7.48 10.30
C ASP A 737 -35.17 -6.54 9.10
N PHE A 738 -33.97 -6.49 8.50
CA PHE A 738 -33.75 -5.79 7.22
C PHE A 738 -34.57 -6.40 6.09
N VAL A 739 -34.48 -7.72 5.90
CA VAL A 739 -35.13 -8.40 4.77
C VAL A 739 -36.65 -8.26 4.83
N LYS A 740 -37.27 -8.38 6.01
CA LYS A 740 -38.73 -8.26 6.19
C LYS A 740 -39.25 -6.83 6.03
N THR A 741 -38.47 -5.83 6.46
CA THR A 741 -38.94 -4.43 6.45
C THR A 741 -38.55 -3.64 5.21
N PHE A 742 -37.52 -4.06 4.47
CA PHE A 742 -37.14 -3.43 3.20
C PHE A 742 -38.25 -3.58 2.15
N ILE A 743 -38.69 -2.44 1.64
CA ILE A 743 -39.67 -2.31 0.56
C ILE A 743 -38.89 -2.19 -0.76
N PRO A 744 -38.96 -3.17 -1.68
CA PRO A 744 -38.27 -3.07 -2.95
C PRO A 744 -38.75 -1.85 -3.75
N PRO A 745 -37.83 -0.99 -4.23
CA PRO A 745 -38.18 0.15 -5.07
C PRO A 745 -38.70 -0.32 -6.43
N ASP A 746 -39.54 0.50 -7.07
CA ASP A 746 -39.97 0.26 -8.44
C ASP A 746 -38.75 0.29 -9.37
N GLN A 747 -38.54 -0.80 -10.13
CA GLN A 747 -37.46 -0.92 -11.10
C GLN A 747 -37.54 0.15 -12.21
N SER A 748 -38.71 0.73 -12.47
CA SER A 748 -38.83 1.89 -13.37
C SER A 748 -38.03 3.12 -12.91
N SER A 749 -37.70 3.22 -11.62
CA SER A 749 -36.85 4.28 -11.06
C SER A 749 -35.34 4.09 -11.29
N ALA A 750 -34.93 2.94 -11.82
CA ALA A 750 -33.54 2.66 -12.23
C ALA A 750 -33.17 3.23 -13.62
N LEU A 751 -34.07 4.00 -14.26
CA LEU A 751 -33.81 4.58 -15.57
C LEU A 751 -32.90 5.82 -15.48
N ASP A 752 -32.01 5.96 -16.45
CA ASP A 752 -31.15 7.14 -16.60
C ASP A 752 -32.01 8.43 -16.68
N PRO A 753 -31.59 9.54 -16.03
CA PRO A 753 -32.27 10.82 -16.15
C PRO A 753 -32.33 11.29 -17.62
N PRO A 754 -33.47 11.78 -18.13
CA PRO A 754 -33.64 12.12 -19.55
C PRO A 754 -32.65 13.13 -20.14
N ASP A 755 -32.02 13.96 -19.30
CA ASP A 755 -31.04 14.99 -19.68
C ASP A 755 -29.61 14.71 -19.14
N LEU A 756 -29.31 13.45 -18.80
CA LEU A 756 -27.97 13.09 -18.31
C LEU A 756 -26.90 13.39 -19.38
N SER A 757 -27.15 13.02 -20.64
CA SER A 757 -26.20 13.25 -21.74
C SER A 757 -25.94 14.74 -22.01
N GLY A 758 -26.97 15.59 -21.88
CA GLY A 758 -26.85 17.05 -22.05
C GLY A 758 -25.96 17.72 -21.01
N SER A 759 -25.69 17.05 -19.88
CA SER A 759 -24.81 17.57 -18.83
C SER A 759 -23.30 17.45 -19.14
N PHE A 760 -22.92 16.65 -20.15
CA PHE A 760 -21.53 16.28 -20.43
C PHE A 760 -21.09 16.67 -21.84
N THR A 761 -19.79 16.90 -21.99
CA THR A 761 -19.07 16.89 -23.27
C THR A 761 -18.28 15.60 -23.39
N GLN A 762 -18.23 15.01 -24.58
CA GLN A 762 -17.40 13.85 -24.87
C GLN A 762 -16.28 14.23 -25.82
N SER A 763 -15.04 13.84 -25.50
CA SER A 763 -13.97 13.83 -26.49
C SER A 763 -14.19 12.66 -27.44
N THR A 764 -14.62 12.96 -28.67
CA THR A 764 -15.04 11.96 -29.68
C THR A 764 -13.89 11.34 -30.47
N VAL A 765 -12.69 11.92 -30.41
CA VAL A 765 -11.52 11.50 -31.22
C VAL A 765 -11.27 10.01 -31.08
N THR A 766 -11.41 9.30 -32.20
CA THR A 766 -11.11 7.88 -32.36
C THR A 766 -9.61 7.66 -32.58
N VAL A 767 -9.15 6.43 -32.33
CA VAL A 767 -7.78 6.03 -32.66
C VAL A 767 -7.54 6.11 -34.18
N SER A 768 -8.56 5.89 -35.02
CA SER A 768 -8.43 6.08 -36.48
C SER A 768 -8.17 7.54 -36.85
N GLU A 769 -8.99 8.48 -36.38
CA GLU A 769 -8.80 9.92 -36.66
C GLU A 769 -7.46 10.44 -36.11
N PHE A 770 -7.02 9.93 -34.96
CA PHE A 770 -5.73 10.27 -34.38
C PHE A 770 -4.55 9.72 -35.21
N LEU A 771 -4.66 8.51 -35.77
CA LEU A 771 -3.65 7.95 -36.69
C LEU A 771 -3.54 8.81 -37.96
N ASP A 772 -4.67 9.22 -38.53
CA ASP A 772 -4.70 10.14 -39.67
C ASP A 772 -4.07 11.50 -39.31
N GLU A 773 -4.29 12.00 -38.08
CA GLU A 773 -3.70 13.25 -37.59
C GLU A 773 -2.18 13.18 -37.43
N ILE A 774 -1.61 12.05 -36.99
CA ILE A 774 -0.16 11.89 -36.80
C ILE A 774 0.59 11.38 -38.04
N SER A 775 -0.14 10.89 -39.05
CA SER A 775 0.42 10.38 -40.30
C SER A 775 1.28 11.43 -41.01
N GLY A 776 2.50 11.04 -41.42
CA GLY A 776 3.45 11.92 -42.10
C GLY A 776 4.13 12.99 -41.23
N LYS A 777 3.76 13.16 -39.94
CA LYS A 777 4.48 14.06 -39.03
C LYS A 777 5.85 13.50 -38.64
N PRO A 778 6.85 14.36 -38.35
CA PRO A 778 8.11 13.93 -37.72
C PRO A 778 7.88 13.14 -36.43
N GLU A 779 8.71 12.14 -36.15
CA GLU A 779 8.53 11.23 -35.01
C GLU A 779 8.36 11.95 -33.67
N MET A 780 9.12 13.02 -33.43
CA MET A 780 9.03 13.81 -32.20
C MET A 780 7.65 14.47 -32.02
N GLU A 781 7.01 14.90 -33.11
CA GLU A 781 5.64 15.42 -33.05
C GLU A 781 4.63 14.29 -32.78
N GLN A 782 4.83 13.10 -33.34
CA GLN A 782 4.01 11.92 -33.04
C GLN A 782 4.11 11.54 -31.55
N ILE A 783 5.33 11.50 -31.00
CA ILE A 783 5.57 11.25 -29.57
C ILE A 783 4.84 12.28 -28.71
N HIS A 784 4.99 13.58 -28.99
CA HIS A 784 4.30 14.62 -28.22
C HIS A 784 2.77 14.55 -28.36
N ALA A 785 2.23 14.18 -29.52
CA ALA A 785 0.80 13.97 -29.72
C ALA A 785 0.28 12.78 -28.89
N VAL A 786 1.00 11.64 -28.90
CA VAL A 786 0.67 10.47 -28.08
C VAL A 786 0.76 10.80 -26.59
N GLN A 787 1.84 11.45 -26.14
CA GLN A 787 1.99 11.89 -24.74
C GLN A 787 0.86 12.84 -24.32
N ARG A 788 0.39 13.74 -25.21
CA ARG A 788 -0.74 14.64 -24.91
C ARG A 788 -2.00 13.87 -24.53
N HIS A 789 -2.35 12.81 -25.27
CA HIS A 789 -3.50 11.96 -24.93
C HIS A 789 -3.27 11.14 -23.66
N LEU A 790 -2.10 10.52 -23.52
CA LEU A 790 -1.76 9.67 -22.36
C LEU A 790 -1.73 10.43 -21.04
N LEU A 791 -1.24 11.67 -21.06
CA LEU A 791 -1.04 12.50 -19.87
C LEU A 791 -2.21 13.46 -19.60
N SER A 792 -3.17 13.57 -20.54
CA SER A 792 -4.40 14.38 -20.40
C SER A 792 -5.24 14.14 -19.12
N PRO A 793 -5.22 12.97 -18.43
CA PRO A 793 -5.96 12.83 -17.19
C PRO A 793 -5.45 13.72 -16.04
N LEU A 794 -4.19 14.19 -16.07
CA LEU A 794 -3.65 15.14 -15.05
C LEU A 794 -4.33 16.51 -15.06
N SER A 795 -4.86 16.91 -16.22
CA SER A 795 -5.62 18.16 -16.38
C SER A 795 -7.08 18.03 -15.89
N ARG A 796 -7.46 16.91 -15.25
CA ARG A 796 -8.79 16.71 -14.65
C ARG A 796 -8.78 17.16 -13.18
N ASP A 797 -9.89 17.73 -12.74
CA ASP A 797 -10.11 18.04 -11.33
C ASP A 797 -10.52 16.76 -10.57
N GLU A 798 -9.54 16.08 -9.94
CA GLU A 798 -9.80 14.90 -9.10
C GLU A 798 -10.76 15.21 -7.94
N HIS A 799 -10.85 16.47 -7.49
CA HIS A 799 -11.79 16.88 -6.44
C HIS A 799 -13.25 16.90 -6.91
N LEU A 800 -13.51 16.82 -8.22
CA LEU A 800 -14.86 16.88 -8.79
C LEU A 800 -15.76 15.74 -8.29
N LEU A 801 -15.22 14.53 -8.09
CA LEU A 801 -15.95 13.41 -7.49
C LEU A 801 -16.42 13.73 -6.08
N GLY A 802 -15.54 14.29 -5.25
CA GLY A 802 -15.88 14.77 -3.91
C GLY A 802 -16.94 15.87 -3.94
N VAL A 803 -16.84 16.81 -4.88
CA VAL A 803 -17.84 17.87 -5.08
C VAL A 803 -19.22 17.28 -5.41
N TYR A 804 -19.31 16.35 -6.36
CA TYR A 804 -20.61 15.75 -6.71
C TYR A 804 -21.17 14.84 -5.62
N ASN A 805 -20.33 14.15 -4.85
CA ASN A 805 -20.77 13.44 -3.65
C ASN A 805 -21.42 14.38 -2.63
N GLU A 806 -20.79 15.53 -2.36
CA GLU A 806 -21.30 16.51 -1.39
C GLU A 806 -22.57 17.21 -1.92
N LEU A 807 -22.66 17.51 -3.22
CA LEU A 807 -23.89 18.03 -3.84
C LEU A 807 -25.05 17.03 -3.76
N TRP A 808 -24.79 15.75 -4.04
CA TRP A 808 -25.77 14.67 -3.87
C TRP A 808 -26.24 14.57 -2.42
N LEU A 809 -25.32 14.56 -1.43
CA LEU A 809 -25.67 14.55 -0.01
C LEU A 809 -26.57 15.73 0.40
N MET A 810 -26.29 16.93 -0.12
CA MET A 810 -27.07 18.13 0.16
C MET A 810 -28.46 18.07 -0.49
N SER A 811 -28.53 17.65 -1.76
CA SER A 811 -29.78 17.50 -2.50
C SER A 811 -30.69 16.46 -1.83
N MET A 812 -30.15 15.27 -1.56
CA MET A 812 -30.80 14.18 -0.86
C MET A 812 -31.39 14.60 0.48
N TYR A 813 -30.60 15.31 1.30
CA TYR A 813 -31.06 15.75 2.61
C TYR A 813 -32.16 16.81 2.51
N HIS A 814 -32.08 17.73 1.55
CA HIS A 814 -33.03 18.82 1.37
C HIS A 814 -34.35 18.38 0.68
N HIS A 815 -34.25 17.62 -0.41
CA HIS A 815 -35.36 17.23 -1.29
C HIS A 815 -35.89 15.80 -1.08
N GLY A 816 -35.10 14.90 -0.50
CA GLY A 816 -35.42 13.48 -0.31
C GLY A 816 -34.72 12.55 -1.32
N TYR A 817 -34.52 11.28 -0.94
CA TYR A 817 -33.66 10.34 -1.67
C TYR A 817 -34.16 10.01 -3.09
N GLY A 818 -35.48 9.86 -3.26
CA GLY A 818 -36.10 9.57 -4.56
C GLY A 818 -36.32 10.78 -5.49
N HIS A 819 -35.94 12.00 -5.08
CA HIS A 819 -36.20 13.21 -5.87
C HIS A 819 -35.39 13.22 -7.19
N GLU A 820 -35.99 13.67 -8.29
CA GLU A 820 -35.37 13.65 -9.63
C GLU A 820 -33.99 14.34 -9.67
N GLU A 821 -33.85 15.43 -8.93
CA GLU A 821 -32.58 16.15 -8.84
C GLU A 821 -31.50 15.39 -8.07
N THR A 822 -31.89 14.68 -7.00
CA THR A 822 -30.97 13.84 -6.21
C THR A 822 -30.51 12.65 -7.04
N LYS A 823 -31.42 12.00 -7.77
CA LYS A 823 -31.07 10.99 -8.79
C LYS A 823 -30.13 11.58 -9.85
N SER A 824 -30.45 12.74 -10.44
CA SER A 824 -29.60 13.40 -11.44
C SER A 824 -28.16 13.61 -10.94
N LEU A 825 -27.97 14.06 -9.70
CA LEU A 825 -26.65 14.23 -9.11
C LEU A 825 -25.92 12.88 -8.85
N ALA A 826 -26.65 11.82 -8.50
CA ALA A 826 -26.09 10.47 -8.37
C ALA A 826 -25.60 9.92 -9.73
N TYR A 827 -26.39 10.04 -10.80
CA TYR A 827 -26.00 9.61 -12.15
C TYR A 827 -24.88 10.49 -12.73
N LYS A 828 -24.85 11.79 -12.42
CA LYS A 828 -23.69 12.66 -12.75
C LYS A 828 -22.43 12.19 -12.02
N PHE A 829 -22.52 11.82 -10.73
CA PHE A 829 -21.39 11.29 -9.96
C PHE A 829 -20.83 9.99 -10.58
N THR A 830 -21.66 9.00 -10.90
CA THR A 830 -21.20 7.75 -11.52
C THR A 830 -20.63 7.98 -12.92
N THR A 831 -21.24 8.88 -13.71
CA THR A 831 -20.70 9.27 -15.02
C THR A 831 -19.32 9.94 -14.92
N ILE A 832 -19.07 10.73 -13.88
CA ILE A 832 -17.75 11.34 -13.62
C ILE A 832 -16.74 10.27 -13.18
N LEU A 833 -17.16 9.27 -12.39
CA LEU A 833 -16.33 8.15 -11.95
C LEU A 833 -15.78 7.33 -13.14
N ASP A 834 -16.61 7.10 -14.15
CA ASP A 834 -16.19 6.45 -15.41
C ASP A 834 -15.62 7.40 -16.47
N GLY A 835 -15.66 8.71 -16.22
CA GLY A 835 -15.09 9.77 -17.05
C GLY A 835 -13.68 9.49 -17.62
N PRO A 836 -12.75 8.87 -16.88
CA PRO A 836 -11.44 8.48 -17.41
C PRO A 836 -11.50 7.52 -18.61
N LYS A 837 -12.46 6.58 -18.62
CA LYS A 837 -12.63 5.56 -19.66
C LYS A 837 -13.55 6.03 -20.80
N THR A 838 -14.58 6.82 -20.49
CA THR A 838 -15.61 7.27 -21.43
C THR A 838 -15.20 8.52 -22.21
N GLY A 839 -14.28 9.32 -21.67
CA GLY A 839 -13.93 10.63 -22.22
C GLY A 839 -14.95 11.73 -21.90
N LEU A 840 -15.94 11.43 -21.05
CA LEU A 840 -16.95 12.40 -20.61
C LEU A 840 -16.35 13.37 -19.59
N LYS A 841 -16.63 14.66 -19.79
CA LYS A 841 -16.32 15.77 -18.87
C LYS A 841 -17.60 16.57 -18.63
N ILE A 842 -17.88 16.91 -17.38
CA ILE A 842 -19.02 17.79 -17.06
C ILE A 842 -18.84 19.13 -17.76
N LEU A 843 -19.93 19.74 -18.23
CA LEU A 843 -19.92 21.12 -18.73
C LEU A 843 -19.64 22.11 -17.60
N ASP A 844 -18.76 23.10 -17.82
CA ASP A 844 -18.46 24.16 -16.84
C ASP A 844 -19.72 24.96 -16.46
N THR A 845 -20.65 25.16 -17.41
CA THR A 845 -21.94 25.82 -17.17
C THR A 845 -22.84 25.02 -16.23
N VAL A 846 -22.88 23.69 -16.39
CA VAL A 846 -23.64 22.77 -15.54
C VAL A 846 -23.01 22.67 -14.17
N LEU A 847 -21.68 22.49 -14.11
CA LEU A 847 -20.91 22.49 -12.88
C LEU A 847 -21.13 23.77 -12.07
N LYS A 848 -21.09 24.94 -12.74
CA LYS A 848 -21.40 26.23 -12.11
C LYS A 848 -22.84 26.29 -11.60
N SER A 849 -23.83 25.89 -12.41
CA SER A 849 -25.25 25.91 -12.01
C SER A 849 -25.53 25.01 -10.81
N ASP A 850 -25.04 23.76 -10.82
CA ASP A 850 -25.22 22.81 -9.73
C ASP A 850 -24.54 23.30 -8.43
N ARG A 851 -23.38 23.96 -8.55
CA ARG A 851 -22.66 24.58 -7.41
C ARG A 851 -23.37 25.82 -6.84
N GLU A 852 -23.89 26.69 -7.70
CA GLU A 852 -24.61 27.90 -7.29
C GLU A 852 -25.94 27.56 -6.59
N ARG A 853 -26.62 26.51 -7.04
CA ARG A 853 -27.91 26.05 -6.51
C ARG A 853 -27.86 25.65 -5.04
N TYR A 854 -26.77 25.00 -4.62
CA TYR A 854 -26.67 24.41 -3.28
C TYR A 854 -25.86 25.21 -2.26
N GLN A 855 -25.25 26.33 -2.63
CA GLN A 855 -24.47 27.22 -1.74
C GLN A 855 -23.46 26.47 -0.83
N TRP A 856 -22.21 26.31 -1.29
CA TRP A 856 -21.15 25.50 -0.66
C TRP A 856 -20.93 25.54 0.87
N HIS A 857 -21.37 26.58 1.57
CA HIS A 857 -21.27 26.67 3.03
C HIS A 857 -22.35 25.87 3.78
N LEU A 858 -23.40 25.43 3.07
CA LEU A 858 -24.45 24.57 3.61
C LEU A 858 -24.01 23.11 3.66
N ARG A 859 -24.39 22.36 4.71
CA ARG A 859 -24.21 20.89 4.80
C ARG A 859 -25.28 20.20 5.67
N PRO A 860 -25.56 18.90 5.49
CA PRO A 860 -26.31 18.10 6.46
C PRO A 860 -25.59 18.09 7.82
N ALA A 861 -26.32 18.21 8.93
CA ALA A 861 -25.75 18.42 10.25
C ALA A 861 -24.80 17.29 10.68
N TRP A 862 -25.21 16.03 10.52
CA TRP A 862 -24.42 14.83 10.84
C TRP A 862 -23.06 14.73 10.12
N THR A 863 -22.85 15.47 9.01
CA THR A 863 -21.57 15.47 8.27
C THR A 863 -20.52 16.45 8.83
N MET A 864 -20.89 17.26 9.84
CA MET A 864 -20.02 18.33 10.36
C MET A 864 -19.13 17.91 11.53
N GLU A 865 -19.53 16.90 12.30
CA GLU A 865 -18.97 16.59 13.63
C GLU A 865 -17.47 16.20 13.58
N ASP A 866 -17.04 15.49 12.53
CA ASP A 866 -15.63 15.18 12.29
C ASP A 866 -14.79 16.41 11.92
N LYS A 867 -15.36 17.36 11.16
CA LYS A 867 -14.61 18.47 10.55
C LYS A 867 -14.17 19.50 11.61
N THR A 868 -14.88 19.59 12.74
CA THR A 868 -14.56 20.48 13.87
C THR A 868 -13.28 20.15 14.63
N GLN A 869 -12.71 18.94 14.52
CA GLN A 869 -11.42 18.61 15.15
C GLN A 869 -10.21 18.80 14.23
N ALA A 870 -10.41 18.78 12.90
CA ALA A 870 -9.31 18.71 11.93
C ALA A 870 -8.78 20.07 11.44
N GLN A 871 -9.57 21.15 11.48
CA GLN A 871 -9.16 22.46 10.97
C GLN A 871 -9.71 23.63 11.80
N SER A 872 -8.83 24.39 12.46
CA SER A 872 -9.18 25.67 13.13
C SER A 872 -9.55 26.81 12.16
N ASN A 873 -9.58 26.53 10.85
CA ASN A 873 -9.86 27.49 9.78
C ASN A 873 -11.26 27.35 9.15
N SER A 874 -12.05 26.31 9.47
CA SER A 874 -13.40 26.13 8.89
C SER A 874 -14.46 27.03 9.57
N LYS A 875 -14.31 28.35 9.41
CA LYS A 875 -15.32 29.32 9.83
C LYS A 875 -16.52 29.28 8.86
N ASN A 876 -17.73 29.22 9.41
CA ASN A 876 -19.03 29.39 8.73
C ASN A 876 -19.53 28.20 7.87
N LEU A 877 -19.52 26.98 8.39
CA LEU A 877 -20.47 25.94 7.91
C LEU A 877 -21.83 26.14 8.58
N VAL A 878 -22.92 26.02 7.83
CA VAL A 878 -24.30 26.22 8.29
C VAL A 878 -25.14 24.99 7.94
N PRO A 879 -26.03 24.48 8.83
CA PRO A 879 -26.92 23.37 8.50
C PRO A 879 -27.85 23.71 7.34
N ILE A 880 -27.88 22.86 6.31
CA ILE A 880 -28.92 22.92 5.28
C ILE A 880 -30.25 22.50 5.91
N PRO A 881 -31.37 23.22 5.70
CA PRO A 881 -32.66 22.79 6.21
C PRO A 881 -33.14 21.53 5.47
N ARG A 882 -33.82 20.61 6.16
CA ARG A 882 -34.55 19.50 5.52
C ARG A 882 -35.91 19.99 5.01
N GLY A 883 -36.38 19.48 3.88
CA GLY A 883 -37.69 19.83 3.32
C GLY A 883 -38.83 19.52 4.30
N LYS A 884 -39.77 20.45 4.48
CA LYS A 884 -40.84 20.36 5.51
C LYS A 884 -41.80 19.19 5.32
N SER A 885 -41.89 18.63 4.12
CA SER A 885 -42.69 17.45 3.78
C SER A 885 -41.97 16.13 4.07
N LEU A 886 -40.67 16.16 4.38
CA LEU A 886 -39.87 14.98 4.66
C LEU A 886 -39.91 14.64 6.15
N GLY A 887 -39.94 13.35 6.47
CA GLY A 887 -39.75 12.87 7.83
C GLY A 887 -38.32 13.13 8.35
N PRO A 888 -38.05 12.86 9.64
CA PRO A 888 -36.71 12.97 10.21
C PRO A 888 -35.71 12.10 9.44
N PHE A 889 -34.48 12.58 9.26
CA PHE A 889 -33.47 11.86 8.49
C PHE A 889 -32.77 10.80 9.33
N ILE A 890 -32.53 9.61 8.76
CA ILE A 890 -31.97 8.46 9.50
C ILE A 890 -30.64 8.80 10.18
N MET A 891 -29.72 9.49 9.51
CA MET A 891 -28.40 9.79 10.08
C MET A 891 -28.46 10.78 11.25
N ASP A 892 -29.45 11.67 11.28
CA ASP A 892 -29.64 12.59 12.42
C ASP A 892 -30.18 11.83 13.65
N ILE A 893 -31.17 10.94 13.43
CA ILE A 893 -31.72 10.05 14.48
C ILE A 893 -30.61 9.16 15.06
N LEU A 894 -29.85 8.49 14.18
CA LEU A 894 -28.74 7.65 14.61
C LEU A 894 -27.64 8.46 15.27
N GLY A 895 -27.39 9.70 14.86
CA GLY A 895 -26.36 10.55 15.47
C GLY A 895 -26.63 10.85 16.94
N GLU A 896 -27.84 11.29 17.28
CA GLU A 896 -28.23 11.53 18.67
C GLU A 896 -28.13 10.26 19.52
N GLN A 897 -28.66 9.14 19.00
CA GLN A 897 -28.64 7.85 19.67
C GLN A 897 -27.23 7.29 19.86
N LEU A 898 -26.36 7.45 18.87
CA LEU A 898 -24.98 6.98 18.88
C LEU A 898 -24.14 7.73 19.91
N HIS A 899 -24.34 9.05 20.02
CA HIS A 899 -23.73 9.86 21.07
C HIS A 899 -24.11 9.40 22.48
N GLN A 900 -25.36 8.98 22.68
CA GLN A 900 -25.80 8.43 23.96
C GLN A 900 -25.13 7.08 24.26
N VAL A 901 -25.16 6.14 23.31
CA VAL A 901 -24.61 4.77 23.48
C VAL A 901 -23.09 4.77 23.57
N VAL A 902 -22.38 5.39 22.62
CA VAL A 902 -20.90 5.48 22.64
C VAL A 902 -20.43 6.34 23.81
N GLY A 903 -21.19 7.39 24.18
CA GLY A 903 -20.93 8.18 25.39
C GLY A 903 -21.07 7.34 26.67
N ALA A 904 -22.09 6.50 26.77
CA ALA A 904 -22.27 5.57 27.89
C ALA A 904 -21.17 4.49 27.93
N ALA A 905 -20.81 3.92 26.78
CA ALA A 905 -19.70 2.99 26.64
C ALA A 905 -18.37 3.61 27.11
N LYS A 906 -18.03 4.81 26.63
CA LYS A 906 -16.83 5.55 27.07
C LYS A 906 -16.85 5.86 28.57
N ARG A 907 -18.01 6.22 29.15
CA ARG A 907 -18.16 6.36 30.61
C ARG A 907 -17.93 5.02 31.34
N LYS A 908 -18.47 3.90 30.85
CA LYS A 908 -18.22 2.55 31.39
C LYS A 908 -16.72 2.23 31.37
N VAL A 909 -16.04 2.46 30.24
CA VAL A 909 -14.59 2.27 30.08
C VAL A 909 -13.79 3.08 31.10
N GLU A 910 -14.08 4.37 31.24
CA GLU A 910 -13.34 5.22 32.17
C GLU A 910 -13.68 4.89 33.65
N MET A 911 -14.91 4.45 33.97
CA MET A 911 -15.24 3.95 35.31
C MET A 911 -14.51 2.63 35.63
N THR A 912 -14.56 1.65 34.74
CA THR A 912 -13.90 0.35 34.91
C THR A 912 -12.38 0.48 34.97
N LEU A 913 -11.77 1.39 34.19
CA LEU A 913 -10.31 1.49 34.10
C LEU A 913 -9.68 2.57 34.99
N ARG A 914 -10.33 3.73 35.23
CA ARG A 914 -9.83 4.72 36.23
C ARG A 914 -10.30 4.47 37.65
N GLY A 915 -11.41 3.75 37.85
CA GLY A 915 -11.90 3.38 39.18
C GLY A 915 -10.94 2.41 39.89
N LEU A 916 -10.14 1.68 39.12
CA LEU A 916 -9.03 0.88 39.63
C LEU A 916 -7.93 1.81 40.18
N ARG A 917 -7.56 1.61 41.44
CA ARG A 917 -6.34 2.21 41.98
C ARG A 917 -5.17 1.76 41.09
N PRO A 918 -4.25 2.65 40.70
CA PRO A 918 -3.11 2.24 39.88
C PRO A 918 -2.36 1.12 40.61
N PRO A 919 -2.09 -0.03 39.94
CA PRO A 919 -1.57 -1.20 40.62
C PRO A 919 -0.22 -0.93 41.29
N PRO A 920 0.13 -1.70 42.34
CA PRO A 920 1.52 -1.73 42.81
C PRO A 920 2.42 -2.25 41.67
N PRO A 921 3.68 -1.80 41.58
CA PRO A 921 4.61 -2.32 40.57
C PRO A 921 4.77 -3.84 40.72
N ASP A 922 4.86 -4.55 39.60
CA ASP A 922 4.94 -6.01 39.59
C ASP A 922 6.25 -6.51 40.25
N PRO A 923 6.19 -7.32 41.32
CA PRO A 923 7.39 -7.81 42.02
C PRO A 923 8.36 -8.58 41.11
N ALA A 924 7.89 -9.25 40.07
CA ALA A 924 8.76 -9.97 39.13
C ALA A 924 9.65 -9.00 38.33
N LEU A 925 9.13 -7.82 38.00
CA LEU A 925 9.84 -6.79 37.25
C LEU A 925 10.80 -6.01 38.16
N LEU A 926 10.53 -5.96 39.47
CA LEU A 926 11.44 -5.37 40.47
C LEU A 926 12.57 -6.33 40.91
N ALA A 927 12.38 -7.65 40.77
CA ALA A 927 13.26 -8.65 41.36
C ALA A 927 14.75 -8.51 40.99
N PRO A 928 15.15 -8.27 39.72
CA PRO A 928 16.57 -8.09 39.37
C PRO A 928 17.22 -6.88 40.05
N HIS A 929 16.48 -5.76 40.17
CA HIS A 929 16.98 -4.57 40.83
C HIS A 929 17.12 -4.76 42.35
N LEU A 930 16.09 -5.31 42.99
CA LEU A 930 16.06 -5.55 44.42
C LEU A 930 17.10 -6.57 44.87
N PHE A 931 17.27 -7.67 44.12
CA PHE A 931 18.29 -8.69 44.38
C PHE A 931 19.70 -8.09 44.44
N GLN A 932 20.04 -7.18 43.52
CA GLN A 932 21.36 -6.52 43.52
C GLN A 932 21.52 -5.50 44.67
N ILE A 933 20.43 -4.89 45.15
CA ILE A 933 20.47 -4.06 46.38
C ILE A 933 20.68 -4.92 47.62
N GLU A 934 20.00 -6.05 47.73
CA GLU A 934 20.14 -6.98 48.86
C GLU A 934 21.52 -7.63 48.90
N ALA A 935 22.04 -8.05 47.74
CA ALA A 935 23.42 -8.51 47.60
C ALA A 935 24.41 -7.45 48.08
N LEU A 936 24.30 -6.20 47.60
CA LEU A 936 25.18 -5.11 48.02
C LEU A 936 25.12 -4.89 49.54
N ARG A 937 23.93 -4.83 50.15
CA ARG A 937 23.76 -4.67 51.60
C ARG A 937 24.40 -5.81 52.39
N LYS A 938 24.27 -7.05 51.91
CA LYS A 938 24.90 -8.21 52.54
C LYS A 938 26.43 -8.07 52.53
N TYR A 939 27.03 -7.85 51.35
CA TYR A 939 28.47 -7.67 51.24
C TYR A 939 28.98 -6.44 52.01
N GLU A 940 28.20 -5.35 52.10
CA GLU A 940 28.51 -4.19 52.94
C GLU A 940 28.51 -4.51 54.45
N SER A 941 27.62 -5.40 54.91
CA SER A 941 27.59 -5.85 56.31
C SER A 941 28.76 -6.79 56.67
N GLU A 942 29.21 -7.59 55.70
CA GLU A 942 30.32 -8.56 55.87
C GLU A 942 31.70 -7.90 55.61
N ALA A 943 31.75 -6.74 54.94
CA ALA A 943 32.97 -6.01 54.56
C ALA A 943 33.86 -5.50 55.71
N ALA A 944 33.40 -5.56 56.96
CA ALA A 944 34.21 -5.25 58.13
C ALA A 944 35.10 -6.43 58.57
N GLU A 945 34.68 -7.65 58.27
CA GLU A 945 35.32 -8.90 58.71
C GLU A 945 35.95 -9.67 57.53
N ASP A 946 35.42 -9.49 56.31
CA ASP A 946 35.96 -10.08 55.08
C ASP A 946 36.38 -9.03 54.04
N GLN A 947 37.67 -9.08 53.67
CA GLN A 947 38.29 -8.22 52.68
C GLN A 947 37.86 -8.52 51.23
N GLU A 948 37.43 -9.75 50.92
CA GLU A 948 36.82 -10.09 49.61
C GLU A 948 35.42 -9.49 49.50
N CYS A 949 34.57 -9.65 50.53
CA CYS A 949 33.26 -9.00 50.61
C CYS A 949 33.36 -7.47 50.44
N LYS A 950 34.37 -6.84 51.06
CA LYS A 950 34.66 -5.40 50.90
C LYS A 950 34.98 -5.00 49.47
N ILE A 951 35.85 -5.76 48.79
CA ILE A 951 36.21 -5.51 47.38
C ILE A 951 34.98 -5.67 46.48
N TYR A 952 34.19 -6.73 46.69
CA TYR A 952 32.98 -6.99 45.91
C TYR A 952 31.89 -5.94 46.14
N ALA A 953 31.66 -5.51 47.38
CA ALA A 953 30.74 -4.42 47.71
C ALA A 953 31.14 -3.10 47.01
N ASP A 954 32.43 -2.71 47.08
CA ASP A 954 32.92 -1.50 46.43
C ASP A 954 32.80 -1.57 44.90
N MET A 955 33.04 -2.73 44.29
CA MET A 955 32.85 -2.97 42.86
C MET A 955 31.38 -2.88 42.45
N LEU A 956 30.51 -3.66 43.10
CA LEU A 956 29.07 -3.68 42.83
C LEU A 956 28.46 -2.29 43.02
N ARG A 957 28.83 -1.55 44.08
CA ARG A 957 28.34 -0.18 44.30
C ARG A 957 28.69 0.77 43.16
N ARG A 958 29.91 0.67 42.59
CA ARG A 958 30.32 1.49 41.43
C ARG A 958 29.57 1.10 40.16
N GLU A 959 29.46 -0.20 39.89
CA GLU A 959 28.75 -0.72 38.71
C GLU A 959 27.26 -0.34 38.75
N LEU A 960 26.56 -0.59 39.86
CA LEU A 960 25.16 -0.20 40.02
C LEU A 960 24.97 1.32 39.91
N LYS A 961 25.92 2.13 40.41
CA LYS A 961 25.87 3.60 40.24
C LYS A 961 25.97 3.98 38.76
N ALA A 962 26.93 3.42 38.01
CA ALA A 962 27.09 3.71 36.59
C ALA A 962 25.85 3.30 35.78
N LEU A 963 25.29 2.11 36.03
CA LEU A 963 24.07 1.62 35.38
C LEU A 963 22.85 2.49 35.70
N ARG A 964 22.71 2.97 36.95
CA ARG A 964 21.62 3.89 37.34
C ARG A 964 21.73 5.24 36.64
N THR A 965 22.90 5.88 36.69
CA THR A 965 23.15 7.16 35.98
C THR A 965 22.82 7.04 34.50
N HIS A 966 23.24 5.95 33.84
CA HIS A 966 22.92 5.69 32.43
C HIS A 966 21.41 5.63 32.16
N VAL A 967 20.65 4.91 32.99
CA VAL A 967 19.18 4.84 32.87
C VAL A 967 18.53 6.21 33.07
N ASP A 968 18.96 6.97 34.09
CA ASP A 968 18.43 8.30 34.39
C ASP A 968 18.76 9.32 33.27
N ASP A 969 19.95 9.24 32.64
CA ASP A 969 20.35 10.08 31.49
C ASP A 969 19.52 9.77 30.23
N VAL A 970 19.29 8.49 29.93
CA VAL A 970 18.43 8.09 28.80
C VAL A 970 16.97 8.50 29.06
N HIS A 971 16.48 8.41 30.29
CA HIS A 971 15.14 8.93 30.67
C HIS A 971 15.00 10.43 30.40
N ALA A 972 16.02 11.23 30.75
CA ALA A 972 16.03 12.66 30.48
C ALA A 972 16.06 12.99 28.97
N LYS A 973 16.69 12.15 28.15
CA LYS A 973 16.62 12.25 26.67
C LYS A 973 15.24 11.84 26.14
N TRP A 974 14.70 10.72 26.60
CA TRP A 974 13.36 10.23 26.25
C TRP A 974 12.28 11.28 26.55
N THR A 975 12.30 11.87 27.74
CA THR A 975 11.34 12.90 28.16
C THR A 975 11.35 14.13 27.24
N ARG A 976 12.51 14.50 26.68
CA ARG A 976 12.63 15.58 25.69
C ARG A 976 12.15 15.15 24.29
N ALA A 977 12.40 13.90 23.90
CA ALA A 977 12.01 13.37 22.60
C ALA A 977 10.49 13.10 22.47
N THR A 978 9.86 12.61 23.55
CA THR A 978 8.45 12.20 23.58
C THR A 978 7.52 13.27 24.20
N GLY A 979 7.77 14.53 23.90
CA GLY A 979 6.96 15.67 24.37
C GLY A 979 5.52 15.68 23.83
N LYS A 980 4.75 16.72 24.17
CA LYS A 980 3.29 16.81 23.87
C LYS A 980 2.93 16.59 22.39
N THR A 981 3.77 17.05 21.46
CA THR A 981 3.56 16.94 20.01
C THR A 981 4.12 15.66 19.40
N PHE A 982 4.68 14.75 20.21
CA PHE A 982 5.31 13.52 19.70
C PHE A 982 4.32 12.65 18.93
N THR A 983 3.07 12.56 19.38
CA THR A 983 2.00 11.78 18.73
C THR A 983 1.60 12.30 17.36
N ASP A 984 1.86 13.59 17.10
CA ASP A 984 1.44 14.30 15.90
C ASP A 984 2.46 14.14 14.76
N LEU A 985 3.59 13.49 15.04
CA LEU A 985 4.64 13.18 14.08
C LEU A 985 4.31 11.94 13.24
N PRO A 986 4.81 11.88 11.97
CA PRO A 986 4.80 10.65 11.16
C PRO A 986 5.34 9.44 11.92
N ILE A 987 4.80 8.26 11.64
CA ILE A 987 5.06 7.07 12.47
C ILE A 987 6.52 6.63 12.41
N GLU A 988 7.16 6.79 11.25
CA GLU A 988 8.56 6.51 10.99
C GLU A 988 9.43 7.40 11.89
N THR A 989 9.14 8.71 11.90
CA THR A 989 9.82 9.70 12.75
C THR A 989 9.62 9.44 14.25
N ARG A 990 8.48 8.85 14.65
CA ARG A 990 8.26 8.39 16.03
C ARG A 990 9.10 7.15 16.35
N GLN A 991 9.12 6.17 15.46
CA GLN A 991 9.92 4.94 15.61
C GLN A 991 11.42 5.25 15.68
N ASP A 992 11.95 6.12 14.81
CA ASP A 992 13.38 6.51 14.80
C ASP A 992 13.85 7.08 16.14
N LYS A 993 13.05 7.98 16.71
CA LYS A 993 13.35 8.60 18.01
C LYS A 993 13.39 7.56 19.12
N LEU A 994 12.45 6.60 19.14
CA LEU A 994 12.40 5.54 20.16
C LEU A 994 13.52 4.53 19.97
N ARG A 995 13.77 4.08 18.73
CA ARG A 995 14.84 3.14 18.36
C ARG A 995 16.25 3.69 18.64
N ALA A 996 16.45 5.00 18.49
CA ALA A 996 17.70 5.65 18.91
C ALA A 996 17.89 5.60 20.44
N LEU A 997 16.82 5.82 21.21
CA LEU A 997 16.84 5.79 22.68
C LEU A 997 17.00 4.37 23.24
N SER A 998 16.35 3.36 22.64
CA SER A 998 16.51 1.96 23.05
C SER A 998 17.92 1.43 22.74
N LYS A 999 18.52 1.81 21.60
CA LYS A 999 19.93 1.54 21.31
C LYS A 999 20.88 2.19 22.31
N GLU A 1000 20.61 3.42 22.74
CA GLU A 1000 21.38 4.05 23.81
C GLU A 1000 21.21 3.30 25.14
N PHE A 1001 19.99 2.93 25.51
CA PHE A 1001 19.68 2.16 26.72
C PHE A 1001 20.36 0.78 26.76
N ALA A 1002 20.36 0.07 25.63
CA ALA A 1002 20.90 -1.28 25.49
C ALA A 1002 22.45 -1.34 25.45
N ARG A 1003 23.13 -0.21 25.24
CA ARG A 1003 24.58 -0.07 25.43
C ARG A 1003 24.91 -0.06 26.93
N ASP A 1004 26.11 -0.54 27.27
CA ASP A 1004 26.61 -0.46 28.64
C ASP A 1004 27.40 0.84 28.83
N PRO A 1005 27.25 1.55 29.97
CA PRO A 1005 28.04 2.74 30.26
C PRO A 1005 29.52 2.39 30.47
N PRO A 1006 30.44 3.36 30.36
CA PRO A 1006 31.85 3.15 30.72
C PRO A 1006 31.97 2.71 32.19
N LEU A 1007 32.36 1.44 32.41
CA LEU A 1007 32.56 0.90 33.74
C LEU A 1007 34.02 1.15 34.17
N GLU A 1008 34.22 1.88 35.27
CA GLU A 1008 35.54 2.11 35.89
C GLU A 1008 36.08 0.86 36.62
N VAL A 1009 36.17 -0.27 35.92
CA VAL A 1009 36.52 -1.56 36.50
C VAL A 1009 37.54 -2.29 35.62
N ARG A 1010 38.56 -2.89 36.23
CA ARG A 1010 39.59 -3.64 35.50
C ARG A 1010 38.97 -4.88 34.83
N ILE A 1011 39.36 -5.12 33.59
CA ILE A 1011 38.92 -6.28 32.78
C ILE A 1011 39.14 -7.57 33.59
N GLY A 1012 38.06 -8.34 33.77
CA GLY A 1012 38.03 -9.57 34.57
C GLY A 1012 37.20 -9.51 35.87
N TYR A 1013 36.80 -8.32 36.34
CA TYR A 1013 36.18 -8.12 37.65
C TYR A 1013 34.83 -7.37 37.58
N ILE A 1014 33.90 -7.78 36.72
CA ILE A 1014 32.54 -7.20 36.66
C ILE A 1014 31.63 -7.97 37.63
N ALA A 1015 30.81 -7.28 38.43
CA ALA A 1015 29.95 -7.93 39.42
C ALA A 1015 28.72 -8.57 38.74
N LEU A 1016 28.11 -7.86 37.78
CA LEU A 1016 27.10 -8.41 36.87
C LEU A 1016 27.80 -8.96 35.62
N LYS A 1017 28.19 -10.24 35.68
CA LYS A 1017 29.14 -10.88 34.76
C LYS A 1017 28.70 -10.82 33.29
N THR A 1018 27.40 -10.93 33.03
CA THR A 1018 26.82 -11.00 31.69
C THR A 1018 26.16 -9.69 31.27
N ARG A 1019 26.12 -9.43 29.96
CA ARG A 1019 25.30 -8.35 29.39
C ARG A 1019 23.81 -8.52 29.73
N ARG A 1020 23.37 -9.77 29.92
CA ARG A 1020 21.99 -10.09 30.28
C ARG A 1020 21.64 -9.57 31.67
N GLU A 1021 22.41 -9.92 32.70
CA GLU A 1021 22.20 -9.43 34.08
C GLU A 1021 22.19 -7.89 34.13
N ARG A 1022 23.08 -7.22 33.39
CA ARG A 1022 23.09 -5.75 33.32
C ARG A 1022 21.86 -5.18 32.61
N MET A 1023 21.33 -5.85 31.58
CA MET A 1023 20.09 -5.45 30.91
C MET A 1023 18.87 -5.68 31.81
N ASP A 1024 18.79 -6.82 32.49
CA ASP A 1024 17.73 -7.12 33.46
C ASP A 1024 17.73 -6.11 34.62
N PHE A 1025 18.90 -5.76 35.15
CA PHE A 1025 19.03 -4.70 36.16
C PHE A 1025 18.60 -3.32 35.63
N LYS A 1026 19.05 -2.92 34.43
CA LYS A 1026 18.66 -1.63 33.82
C LYS A 1026 17.16 -1.54 33.61
N ALA A 1027 16.54 -2.58 33.03
CA ALA A 1027 15.09 -2.64 32.80
C ALA A 1027 14.30 -2.61 34.12
N SER A 1028 14.74 -3.39 35.11
CA SER A 1028 14.14 -3.45 36.44
C SER A 1028 14.24 -2.12 37.19
N TYR A 1029 15.39 -1.45 37.16
CA TYR A 1029 15.56 -0.10 37.74
C TYR A 1029 14.72 0.95 37.00
N ALA A 1030 14.66 0.92 35.67
CA ALA A 1030 13.81 1.83 34.89
C ALA A 1030 12.32 1.66 35.25
N TYR A 1031 11.87 0.42 35.48
CA TYR A 1031 10.52 0.12 35.94
C TYR A 1031 10.27 0.56 37.39
N ASP A 1032 11.20 0.31 38.32
CA ASP A 1032 11.11 0.78 39.72
C ASP A 1032 10.98 2.32 39.82
N ARG A 1033 11.79 3.05 39.04
CA ARG A 1033 11.82 4.52 39.04
C ARG A 1033 10.63 5.13 38.30
N HIS A 1034 10.12 4.47 37.26
CA HIS A 1034 9.11 5.00 36.36
C HIS A 1034 7.97 4.00 36.04
N PRO A 1035 7.33 3.35 37.04
CA PRO A 1035 6.38 2.24 36.82
C PRO A 1035 5.08 2.68 36.14
N ARG A 1036 4.84 4.00 36.06
CA ARG A 1036 3.66 4.63 35.44
C ARG A 1036 4.04 5.54 34.28
N GLN A 1037 5.13 5.22 33.58
CA GLN A 1037 5.54 5.87 32.35
C GLN A 1037 5.75 4.82 31.26
N ARG A 1038 5.69 5.25 29.99
CA ARG A 1038 5.99 4.33 28.88
C ARG A 1038 7.49 4.04 28.77
N PHE A 1039 8.37 4.91 29.26
CA PHE A 1039 9.83 4.80 29.19
C PHE A 1039 10.41 3.38 29.33
N PRO A 1040 10.21 2.63 30.44
CA PRO A 1040 10.79 1.30 30.59
C PRO A 1040 10.33 0.31 29.51
N TRP A 1041 9.11 0.47 28.99
CA TRP A 1041 8.56 -0.33 27.90
C TRP A 1041 9.09 0.14 26.53
N ASP A 1042 9.20 1.46 26.32
CA ASP A 1042 9.73 2.06 25.10
C ASP A 1042 11.22 1.69 24.86
N VAL A 1043 11.96 1.26 25.89
CA VAL A 1043 13.40 0.91 25.79
C VAL A 1043 13.76 -0.54 26.15
N ALA A 1044 12.88 -1.30 26.83
CA ALA A 1044 13.19 -2.65 27.33
C ALA A 1044 11.99 -3.61 27.43
N MET A 1045 10.95 -3.45 26.59
CA MET A 1045 9.75 -4.30 26.57
C MET A 1045 10.02 -5.81 26.59
N THR A 1046 10.90 -6.34 25.72
CA THR A 1046 11.24 -7.78 25.69
C THR A 1046 11.76 -8.24 27.05
N THR A 1047 12.74 -7.52 27.62
CA THR A 1047 13.33 -7.84 28.92
C THR A 1047 12.27 -7.92 30.02
N LEU A 1048 11.35 -6.95 30.07
CA LEU A 1048 10.26 -6.93 31.06
C LEU A 1048 9.26 -8.07 30.85
N CYS A 1049 8.95 -8.41 29.59
CA CYS A 1049 8.08 -9.54 29.24
C CYS A 1049 8.71 -10.88 29.60
N GLU A 1050 10.02 -11.05 29.41
CA GLU A 1050 10.74 -12.27 29.78
C GLU A 1050 10.83 -12.45 31.29
N LEU A 1051 11.08 -11.38 32.06
CA LEU A 1051 11.01 -11.39 33.52
C LEU A 1051 9.62 -11.83 34.02
N LYS A 1052 8.55 -11.33 33.39
CA LYS A 1052 7.18 -11.74 33.71
C LYS A 1052 6.92 -13.21 33.37
N ALA A 1053 7.27 -13.64 32.17
CA ALA A 1053 7.09 -15.02 31.72
C ALA A 1053 7.88 -16.02 32.59
N ALA A 1054 9.10 -15.66 33.03
CA ALA A 1054 9.91 -16.48 33.93
C ALA A 1054 9.33 -16.58 35.36
N SER A 1055 8.59 -15.56 35.82
CA SER A 1055 7.91 -15.57 37.13
C SER A 1055 6.61 -16.38 37.16
N THR A 1056 6.10 -16.78 35.99
CA THR A 1056 4.78 -17.41 35.85
C THR A 1056 4.87 -18.94 36.03
N PRO A 1057 4.03 -19.57 36.88
CA PRO A 1057 4.05 -21.03 37.05
C PRO A 1057 3.67 -21.77 35.76
N GLY A 1058 4.62 -22.51 35.17
CA GLY A 1058 4.39 -23.33 33.98
C GLY A 1058 5.66 -23.54 33.14
N VAL A 1059 5.49 -24.09 31.93
CA VAL A 1059 6.56 -24.15 30.93
C VAL A 1059 6.43 -22.96 30.00
N SER A 1060 7.23 -21.92 30.22
CA SER A 1060 7.40 -20.83 29.24
C SER A 1060 8.09 -21.36 27.99
N ARG A 1061 7.74 -20.80 26.82
CA ARG A 1061 8.36 -21.14 25.54
C ARG A 1061 8.77 -19.88 24.80
N TYR A 1062 10.05 -19.78 24.49
CA TYR A 1062 10.58 -18.74 23.63
C TYR A 1062 10.26 -19.09 22.17
N VAL A 1063 9.45 -18.24 21.53
CA VAL A 1063 9.12 -18.36 20.10
C VAL A 1063 9.84 -17.24 19.37
N VAL A 1064 10.74 -17.61 18.45
CA VAL A 1064 11.42 -16.65 17.57
C VAL A 1064 10.41 -15.93 16.67
N GLN A 1065 10.59 -14.62 16.45
CA GLN A 1065 9.61 -13.76 15.77
C GLN A 1065 9.12 -14.35 14.43
N TYR A 1066 10.02 -14.96 13.66
CA TYR A 1066 9.67 -15.53 12.36
C TYR A 1066 8.62 -16.65 12.44
N MET A 1067 8.57 -17.40 13.56
CA MET A 1067 7.55 -18.40 13.86
C MET A 1067 6.31 -17.78 14.53
N HIS A 1068 6.47 -16.69 15.28
CA HIS A 1068 5.37 -16.02 16.00
C HIS A 1068 4.35 -15.37 15.05
N ASP A 1069 4.80 -14.62 14.04
CA ASP A 1069 3.86 -13.86 13.20
C ASP A 1069 2.79 -14.68 12.45
N PRO A 1070 3.07 -15.89 11.91
CA PRO A 1070 2.03 -16.73 11.30
C PRO A 1070 1.15 -17.47 12.32
N MET A 1071 1.50 -17.49 13.62
CA MET A 1071 0.66 -18.14 14.63
C MET A 1071 -0.67 -17.40 14.78
N ARG A 1072 -1.74 -18.19 14.95
CA ARG A 1072 -3.09 -17.71 15.23
C ARG A 1072 -3.62 -18.48 16.43
N VAL A 1073 -4.35 -17.80 17.30
CA VAL A 1073 -5.13 -18.47 18.35
C VAL A 1073 -6.22 -19.29 17.67
N VAL A 1074 -6.23 -20.60 17.93
CA VAL A 1074 -7.24 -21.53 17.45
C VAL A 1074 -8.19 -21.84 18.61
N ASP A 1075 -9.40 -21.31 18.54
CA ASP A 1075 -10.49 -21.76 19.40
C ASP A 1075 -10.97 -23.14 18.93
N HIS A 1076 -10.62 -24.17 19.70
CA HIS A 1076 -11.01 -25.55 19.43
C HIS A 1076 -12.51 -25.82 19.71
N GLY A 1077 -13.25 -24.89 20.32
CA GLY A 1077 -14.70 -24.96 20.49
C GLY A 1077 -15.49 -24.87 19.19
N LYS A 1078 -14.91 -24.29 18.12
CA LYS A 1078 -15.55 -24.07 16.81
C LYS A 1078 -15.12 -25.06 15.70
N ARG A 1079 -14.39 -26.13 16.03
CA ARG A 1079 -13.99 -27.20 15.08
C ARG A 1079 -14.41 -28.60 15.55
N ARG A 1080 -15.63 -28.72 16.08
CA ARG A 1080 -16.29 -29.99 16.37
C ARG A 1080 -17.64 -30.05 15.68
#